data_AF-A0A918P0G9-F1
#
_entry.id   AF-A0A918P0G9-F1
#
_cell.length_a   1.000
_cell.length_b   1.000
_cell.length_c   1.000
_cell.angle_alpha   90.00
_cell.angle_beta   90.00
_cell.angle_gamma   90.00
#
_symmetry.space_group_name_H-M   'P 1'
#
loop_
_entity.id
_entity.type
_entity.pdbx_description
1 polymer ?
#
loop_
_entity_poly.entity_id
_entity_poly.type
_entity_poly.pdbx_seq_one_letter_code
_entity_poly.pdbx_strand_id
1 'polypeptide(L)'
;MNRRQFIQMGSFLSVTAATLGLSACGGGGGGGNSGASDGAFGQGVASADPKPDSIILWTRCAPLSGAPDSVTLALDVSTTADFANLVVSQPLTALAAWDYTVRNKVTNLKPSTTYYYRFRSGGATSPVGRTKTAPAAGTPVSQLKFAFITCQDWSVNHWAAFDELVNQDLDFIVHLGDYIYETVGAGFQSSGGETRHTTLRLPEGKPAAKGGFYASSVNDYRYLYRSYRSDSRLQALHARFPFVHIWDDHEFSDDCWQDRENYIPGEDSTTQGPRRRSANQAWYEYIPADIDMLDVKNPSFQNLKIYRSLAFGNLASLVMTDERLYRADHIIPESAVPGGASEIGSRYFVPTASLSQVEGLKMASATAGGLDPLSNVSILGNAQRQWWKDQMSASTATWKLWGNEVSLLRMGFDGTRAVAALLAQGLVAGVQSGLGIDLTAQMATLTGALYQDLAAANKSGAQPVVTYTNTIAALGAVPTYGGALAAAFPGQLQPDLDASLPPSLFLGKFVINADQWDGYNAERKDLMAHLKKNAIGNVVALTGDLHSIFAGNVCDDYDAASPTPVMVDLVTAGISSNSLFSYFKSVVDSSQAFAKAKPLIYTTNNDGSINNKFNTTLSSFNGGWMKFVETDAQGYAVVTLTPARLTCEFHKMKPTVAGVAPALPASSVIATVTVNAGSPAISVQQ
;
A
#
# COMPACT_ATOMS: atom_id res chain seq x y z
N MET A 1 4.38 35.70 6.38
CA MET A 1 2.95 35.51 6.08
C MET A 1 2.26 36.88 6.09
N ASN A 2 1.41 37.23 5.11
CA ASN A 2 0.66 38.50 5.14
C ASN A 2 -0.74 38.30 5.75
N ARG A 3 -1.37 39.40 6.22
CA ARG A 3 -2.66 39.35 6.95
C ARG A 3 -3.79 38.65 6.16
N ARG A 4 -3.86 38.84 4.85
CA ARG A 4 -4.87 38.20 3.98
C ARG A 4 -4.72 36.67 3.96
N GLN A 5 -3.50 36.16 3.99
CA GLN A 5 -3.22 34.72 3.97
C GLN A 5 -3.41 34.06 5.33
N PHE A 6 -3.01 34.74 6.41
CA PHE A 6 -3.33 34.28 7.76
C PHE A 6 -4.85 34.14 7.94
N ILE A 7 -5.63 35.08 7.39
CA ILE A 7 -7.10 35.01 7.41
C ILE A 7 -7.60 33.87 6.51
N GLN A 8 -7.14 33.74 5.27
CA GLN A 8 -7.55 32.65 4.36
C GLN A 8 -7.21 31.26 4.91
N MET A 9 -6.09 31.13 5.62
CA MET A 9 -5.64 29.87 6.21
C MET A 9 -6.34 29.58 7.54
N GLY A 10 -6.57 30.60 8.37
CA GLY A 10 -7.37 30.49 9.60
C GLY A 10 -8.85 30.19 9.34
N SER A 11 -9.38 30.56 8.16
CA SER A 11 -10.71 30.14 7.71
C SER A 11 -10.76 28.66 7.29
N PHE A 12 -9.67 28.13 6.71
CA PHE A 12 -9.60 26.73 6.27
C PHE A 12 -9.34 25.76 7.41
N LEU A 13 -8.31 26.02 8.23
CA LEU A 13 -8.01 25.25 9.44
C LEU A 13 -8.21 26.15 10.66
N SER A 14 -9.29 25.89 11.39
CA SER A 14 -9.65 26.59 12.62
C SER A 14 -9.42 25.71 13.84
N VAL A 15 -9.25 26.33 15.02
CA VAL A 15 -9.11 25.61 16.29
C VAL A 15 -10.19 26.12 17.24
N THR A 16 -10.90 25.21 17.89
CA THR A 16 -11.97 25.54 18.84
C THR A 16 -11.87 24.67 20.07
N ALA A 17 -11.99 25.27 21.26
CA ALA A 17 -12.00 24.52 22.50
C ALA A 17 -13.45 24.13 22.86
N ALA A 18 -13.66 22.87 23.21
CA ALA A 18 -14.92 22.41 23.77
C ALA A 18 -15.16 23.02 25.15
N THR A 19 -16.38 23.48 25.42
CA THR A 19 -16.79 24.06 26.70
C THR A 19 -18.03 23.32 27.23
N LEU A 20 -18.14 23.16 28.56
CA LEU A 20 -19.29 22.51 29.17
C LEU A 20 -20.46 23.50 29.28
N GLY A 21 -21.63 23.14 28.76
CA GLY A 21 -22.88 23.87 29.05
C GLY A 21 -23.23 25.01 28.09
N LEU A 22 -23.01 24.85 26.79
CA LEU A 22 -23.65 25.75 25.81
C LEU A 22 -25.16 25.46 25.79
N SER A 23 -25.93 26.19 26.60
CA SER A 23 -27.37 26.27 26.38
C SER A 23 -27.59 26.90 25.00
N ALA A 24 -28.38 26.22 24.16
CA ALA A 24 -28.80 26.75 22.87
C ALA A 24 -29.67 28.00 23.09
N CYS A 25 -29.04 29.16 23.29
CA CYS A 25 -29.72 30.44 23.18
C CYS A 25 -30.03 30.62 21.71
N GLY A 26 -31.26 30.28 21.31
CA GLY A 26 -31.84 30.67 20.03
C GLY A 26 -31.84 32.20 19.93
N GLY A 27 -30.75 32.75 19.39
CA GLY A 27 -30.57 34.17 19.14
C GLY A 27 -30.54 34.42 17.65
N GLY A 28 -31.71 34.69 17.06
CA GLY A 28 -31.79 35.32 15.74
C GLY A 28 -31.17 36.71 15.80
N GLY A 29 -30.09 36.91 15.06
CA GLY A 29 -29.40 38.20 14.95
C GLY A 29 -28.76 38.33 13.58
N GLY A 30 -29.51 38.88 12.63
CA GLY A 30 -29.05 39.14 11.28
C GLY A 30 -27.96 40.21 11.26
N GLY A 31 -26.72 39.78 11.03
CA GLY A 31 -25.64 40.60 10.50
C GLY A 31 -25.36 40.13 9.08
N GLY A 32 -26.01 40.73 8.09
CA GLY A 32 -25.87 40.36 6.69
C GLY A 32 -24.45 40.60 6.20
N ASN A 33 -23.70 39.53 5.96
CA ASN A 33 -22.56 39.57 5.05
C ASN A 33 -23.11 39.31 3.64
N SER A 34 -23.34 40.38 2.89
CA SER A 34 -24.11 40.42 1.63
C SER A 34 -23.44 39.72 0.43
N GLY A 35 -22.60 38.71 0.66
CA GLY A 35 -21.89 37.95 -0.38
C GLY A 35 -21.69 36.45 -0.09
N ALA A 36 -22.13 35.92 1.06
CA ALA A 36 -22.06 34.48 1.35
C ALA A 36 -23.39 33.79 1.03
N SER A 37 -23.35 32.64 0.36
CA SER A 37 -24.54 31.83 0.08
C SER A 37 -24.64 30.61 1.02
N ASP A 38 -25.82 30.00 1.05
CA ASP A 38 -26.06 28.70 1.67
C ASP A 38 -25.41 27.58 0.84
N GLY A 39 -25.04 26.48 1.52
CA GLY A 39 -24.36 25.35 0.90
C GLY A 39 -24.92 23.95 1.19
N ALA A 40 -24.38 22.96 0.49
CA ALA A 40 -24.71 21.54 0.58
C ALA A 40 -23.49 20.68 0.89
N PHE A 41 -23.71 19.55 1.55
CA PHE A 41 -22.68 18.64 2.06
C PHE A 41 -22.55 17.38 1.21
N GLY A 42 -22.35 17.55 -0.11
CA GLY A 42 -22.37 16.44 -1.08
C GLY A 42 -21.24 15.40 -0.93
N GLN A 43 -20.20 15.72 -0.17
CA GLN A 43 -19.12 14.80 0.19
C GLN A 43 -19.24 14.28 1.63
N GLY A 44 -20.33 14.57 2.34
CA GLY A 44 -20.50 14.16 3.73
C GLY A 44 -19.49 14.81 4.69
N VAL A 45 -19.23 14.14 5.80
CA VAL A 45 -18.37 14.62 6.89
C VAL A 45 -17.28 13.60 7.21
N ALA A 46 -16.20 14.02 7.89
CA ALA A 46 -15.16 13.11 8.36
C ALA A 46 -14.53 13.60 9.66
N SER A 47 -13.92 12.67 10.39
CA SER A 47 -13.08 12.97 11.54
C SER A 47 -11.76 12.22 11.46
N ALA A 48 -10.68 12.77 12.02
CA ALA A 48 -9.38 12.13 11.93
C ALA A 48 -8.43 12.47 13.07
N ASP A 49 -7.38 11.65 13.15
CA ASP A 49 -6.28 11.72 14.11
C ASP A 49 -6.76 11.87 15.55
N PRO A 50 -7.42 10.82 16.10
CA PRO A 50 -7.93 10.87 17.46
C PRO A 50 -6.76 11.03 18.43
N LYS A 51 -6.78 12.13 19.17
CA LYS A 51 -5.88 12.39 20.30
C LYS A 51 -6.67 12.37 21.61
N PRO A 52 -6.00 12.31 22.77
CA PRO A 52 -6.71 12.28 24.06
C PRO A 52 -7.67 13.44 24.27
N ASP A 53 -7.31 14.62 23.80
CA ASP A 53 -8.02 15.87 24.06
C ASP A 53 -8.44 16.60 22.79
N SER A 54 -8.21 16.03 21.61
CA SER A 54 -8.57 16.66 20.35
C SER A 54 -8.94 15.71 19.22
N ILE A 55 -9.69 16.24 18.26
CA ILE A 55 -10.02 15.59 16.99
C ILE A 55 -10.05 16.63 15.86
N ILE A 56 -9.68 16.22 14.64
CA ILE A 56 -9.92 17.02 13.43
C ILE A 56 -11.29 16.65 12.87
N LEU A 57 -12.13 17.65 12.63
CA LEU A 57 -13.43 17.51 11.96
C LEU A 57 -13.39 18.20 10.60
N TRP A 58 -14.01 17.57 9.60
CA TRP A 58 -13.95 18.00 8.21
C TRP A 58 -15.30 17.90 7.51
N THR A 59 -15.55 18.85 6.60
CA THR A 59 -16.59 18.74 5.57
C THR A 59 -16.21 19.58 4.36
N ARG A 60 -16.83 19.28 3.22
CA ARG A 60 -16.98 20.23 2.10
C ARG A 60 -18.40 20.81 2.10
N CYS A 61 -18.53 22.14 2.00
CA CYS A 61 -19.82 22.83 1.95
C CYS A 61 -19.93 23.60 0.64
N ALA A 62 -20.40 22.92 -0.41
CA ALA A 62 -20.48 23.49 -1.76
C ALA A 62 -21.61 24.52 -1.85
N PRO A 63 -21.44 25.65 -2.55
CA PRO A 63 -22.51 26.63 -2.73
C PRO A 63 -23.70 26.03 -3.49
N LEU A 64 -24.93 26.38 -3.11
CA LEU A 64 -26.14 25.93 -3.81
C LEU A 64 -26.34 26.58 -5.19
N SER A 65 -25.76 27.76 -5.41
CA SER A 65 -25.83 28.48 -6.67
C SER A 65 -24.62 29.40 -6.86
N GLY A 66 -24.25 29.61 -8.13
CA GLY A 66 -23.10 30.43 -8.51
C GLY A 66 -21.76 29.85 -8.06
N ALA A 67 -20.76 30.72 -7.96
CA ALA A 67 -19.42 30.41 -7.45
C ALA A 67 -18.94 31.56 -6.55
N PRO A 68 -19.61 31.79 -5.40
CA PRO A 68 -19.25 32.87 -4.48
C PRO A 68 -17.86 32.64 -3.88
N ASP A 69 -17.18 33.71 -3.46
CA ASP A 69 -15.86 33.56 -2.82
C ASP A 69 -15.89 32.74 -1.52
N SER A 70 -17.06 32.66 -0.86
CA SER A 70 -17.23 31.91 0.38
C SER A 70 -18.67 31.46 0.65
N VAL A 71 -18.79 30.41 1.47
CA VAL A 71 -20.04 29.87 2.03
C VAL A 71 -19.95 29.92 3.55
N THR A 72 -21.00 30.40 4.21
CA THR A 72 -21.06 30.43 5.68
C THR A 72 -21.64 29.12 6.20
N LEU A 73 -21.04 28.58 7.26
CA LEU A 73 -21.52 27.38 7.93
C LEU A 73 -21.21 27.45 9.44
N ALA A 74 -21.76 26.53 10.21
CA ALA A 74 -21.45 26.35 11.62
C ALA A 74 -21.17 24.88 11.91
N LEU A 75 -20.25 24.62 12.82
CA LEU A 75 -19.94 23.31 13.38
C LEU A 75 -20.59 23.19 14.76
N ASP A 76 -21.43 22.17 14.96
CA ASP A 76 -21.90 21.76 16.27
C ASP A 76 -21.19 20.47 16.67
N VAL A 77 -20.74 20.37 17.93
CA VAL A 77 -20.25 19.13 18.55
C VAL A 77 -21.02 18.87 19.84
N SER A 78 -21.43 17.62 20.05
CA SER A 78 -22.30 17.20 21.14
C SER A 78 -21.80 15.91 21.79
N THR A 79 -22.12 15.71 23.07
CA THR A 79 -21.94 14.41 23.74
C THR A 79 -23.08 13.44 23.46
N THR A 80 -24.17 13.90 22.83
CA THR A 80 -25.36 13.10 22.50
C THR A 80 -25.70 13.20 21.02
N ALA A 81 -26.21 12.11 20.44
CA ALA A 81 -26.49 12.01 18.99
C ALA A 81 -27.61 12.93 18.51
N ASP A 82 -28.52 13.31 19.41
CA ASP A 82 -29.64 14.23 19.16
C ASP A 82 -29.24 15.71 19.29
N PHE A 83 -27.97 16.00 19.61
CA PHE A 83 -27.44 17.34 19.84
C PHE A 83 -28.09 18.09 21.02
N ALA A 84 -28.66 17.37 21.99
CA ALA A 84 -29.21 17.97 23.21
C ALA A 84 -28.14 18.57 24.14
N ASN A 85 -26.89 18.10 24.09
CA ASN A 85 -25.79 18.59 24.91
C ASN A 85 -24.59 19.05 24.07
N LEU A 86 -24.65 20.30 23.60
CA LEU A 86 -23.58 20.92 22.83
C LEU A 86 -22.36 21.26 23.70
N VAL A 87 -21.19 20.90 23.19
CA VAL A 87 -19.89 21.31 23.73
C VAL A 87 -19.14 22.28 22.81
N VAL A 88 -19.54 22.35 21.54
CA VAL A 88 -19.09 23.35 20.55
C VAL A 88 -20.28 23.77 19.70
N SER A 89 -20.37 25.07 19.40
CA SER A 89 -21.20 25.66 18.36
C SER A 89 -20.42 26.81 17.73
N GLN A 90 -19.71 26.53 16.63
CA GLN A 90 -18.68 27.41 16.07
C GLN A 90 -19.07 27.87 14.65
N PRO A 91 -19.24 29.18 14.40
CA PRO A 91 -19.32 29.72 13.05
C PRO A 91 -18.00 29.52 12.30
N LEU A 92 -18.11 29.13 11.03
CA LEU A 92 -17.00 28.86 10.11
C LEU A 92 -17.28 29.53 8.75
N THR A 93 -16.25 29.60 7.91
CA THR A 93 -16.36 30.09 6.53
C THR A 93 -15.60 29.16 5.61
N ALA A 94 -16.32 28.51 4.69
CA ALA A 94 -15.75 27.70 3.63
C ALA A 94 -15.37 28.60 2.45
N LEU A 95 -14.10 28.64 2.06
CA LEU A 95 -13.61 29.52 1.00
C LEU A 95 -13.47 28.78 -0.33
N ALA A 96 -13.82 29.44 -1.44
CA ALA A 96 -13.64 28.90 -2.80
C ALA A 96 -12.17 28.53 -3.09
N ALA A 97 -11.22 29.27 -2.50
CA ALA A 97 -9.79 29.02 -2.64
C ALA A 97 -9.35 27.62 -2.17
N TRP A 98 -10.11 27.03 -1.25
CA TRP A 98 -9.90 25.67 -0.70
C TRP A 98 -11.02 24.72 -1.12
N ASP A 99 -11.64 24.98 -2.28
CA ASP A 99 -12.78 24.21 -2.80
C ASP A 99 -13.92 24.03 -1.79
N TYR A 100 -14.15 25.08 -0.98
CA TYR A 100 -15.17 25.12 0.06
C TYR A 100 -15.08 23.98 1.09
N THR A 101 -13.87 23.43 1.27
CA THR A 101 -13.57 22.51 2.36
C THR A 101 -13.25 23.29 3.64
N VAL A 102 -13.56 22.70 4.79
CA VAL A 102 -13.16 23.22 6.11
C VAL A 102 -12.59 22.12 6.97
N ARG A 103 -11.63 22.49 7.81
CA ARG A 103 -11.07 21.69 8.89
C ARG A 103 -11.20 22.48 10.19
N ASN A 104 -11.68 21.81 11.22
CA ASN A 104 -11.69 22.37 12.57
C ASN A 104 -11.04 21.36 13.53
N LYS A 105 -9.99 21.79 14.21
CA LYS A 105 -9.41 21.06 15.33
C LYS A 105 -10.18 21.41 16.58
N VAL A 106 -10.97 20.47 17.08
CA VAL A 106 -11.66 20.63 18.36
C VAL A 106 -10.73 20.14 19.46
N THR A 107 -10.42 20.98 20.43
CA THR A 107 -9.54 20.69 21.58
C THR A 107 -10.34 20.70 22.89
N ASN A 108 -9.68 20.39 24.01
CA ASN A 108 -10.31 20.30 25.34
C ASN A 108 -11.43 19.26 25.42
N LEU A 109 -11.35 18.21 24.60
CA LEU A 109 -12.24 17.06 24.67
C LEU A 109 -11.80 16.12 25.79
N LYS A 110 -12.73 15.30 26.28
CA LYS A 110 -12.40 14.24 27.24
C LYS A 110 -11.76 13.05 26.51
N PRO A 111 -10.74 12.39 27.07
CA PRO A 111 -10.19 11.15 26.52
C PRO A 111 -11.22 10.02 26.47
N SER A 112 -10.99 9.05 25.58
CA SER A 112 -11.83 7.85 25.43
C SER A 112 -13.33 8.12 25.33
N THR A 113 -13.73 9.25 24.76
CA THR A 113 -15.12 9.72 24.78
C THR A 113 -15.66 9.79 23.36
N THR A 114 -16.88 9.28 23.16
CA THR A 114 -17.61 9.43 21.91
C THR A 114 -18.27 10.80 21.85
N TYR A 115 -18.09 11.48 20.72
CA TYR A 115 -18.77 12.73 20.39
C TYR A 115 -19.51 12.60 19.06
N TYR A 116 -20.54 13.42 18.90
CA TYR A 116 -21.30 13.56 17.67
C TYR A 116 -21.11 14.96 17.13
N TYR A 117 -21.03 15.11 15.82
CA TYR A 117 -20.81 16.40 15.19
C TYR A 117 -21.61 16.55 13.89
N ARG A 118 -21.95 17.79 13.55
CA ARG A 118 -22.62 18.14 12.30
C ARG A 118 -22.23 19.53 11.85
N PHE A 119 -22.38 19.78 10.56
CA PHE A 119 -22.26 21.10 9.98
C PHE A 119 -23.63 21.61 9.53
N ARG A 120 -23.86 22.92 9.64
CA ARG A 120 -25.09 23.58 9.23
C ARG A 120 -24.77 24.78 8.35
N SER A 121 -25.48 24.95 7.24
CA SER A 121 -25.35 26.11 6.35
C SER A 121 -26.75 26.50 5.85
N GLY A 122 -27.21 27.70 6.19
CA GLY A 122 -28.59 28.10 5.97
C GLY A 122 -29.59 27.09 6.56
N GLY A 123 -30.47 26.58 5.71
CA GLY A 123 -31.42 25.51 6.05
C GLY A 123 -30.88 24.09 5.96
N ALA A 124 -29.68 23.87 5.42
CA ALA A 124 -29.09 22.55 5.23
C ALA A 124 -28.29 22.08 6.46
N THR A 125 -28.37 20.79 6.76
CA THR A 125 -27.57 20.11 7.79
C THR A 125 -26.84 18.94 7.16
N SER A 126 -25.57 18.75 7.50
CA SER A 126 -24.77 17.61 7.04
C SER A 126 -25.29 16.29 7.63
N PRO A 127 -24.87 15.12 7.11
CA PRO A 127 -24.93 13.89 7.89
C PRO A 127 -24.31 14.08 9.28
N VAL A 128 -24.86 13.38 10.27
CA VAL A 128 -24.29 13.36 11.63
C VAL A 128 -23.07 12.45 11.64
N GLY A 129 -21.93 13.01 11.99
CA GLY A 129 -20.73 12.24 12.25
C GLY A 129 -20.63 11.80 13.71
N ARG A 130 -19.97 10.67 13.95
CA ARG A 130 -19.55 10.13 15.23
C ARG A 130 -18.03 10.03 15.23
N THR A 131 -17.41 10.42 16.33
CA THR A 131 -15.97 10.27 16.53
C THR A 131 -15.67 9.82 17.96
N LYS A 132 -14.43 9.36 18.21
CA LYS A 132 -13.97 8.91 19.53
C LYS A 132 -12.55 9.42 19.76
N THR A 133 -12.33 10.13 20.86
CA THR A 133 -10.99 10.56 21.28
C THR A 133 -10.15 9.39 21.76
N ALA A 134 -8.83 9.48 21.61
CA ALA A 134 -7.92 8.44 22.06
C ALA A 134 -7.88 8.36 23.61
N PRO A 135 -7.44 7.23 24.19
CA PRO A 135 -7.13 7.16 25.62
C PRO A 135 -5.95 8.05 26.00
N ALA A 136 -6.02 8.67 27.18
CA ALA A 136 -4.94 9.51 27.70
C ALA A 136 -3.63 8.72 27.84
N ALA A 137 -2.50 9.34 27.48
CA ALA A 137 -1.19 8.72 27.54
C ALA A 137 -0.91 8.07 28.91
N GLY A 138 -0.34 6.86 28.90
CA GLY A 138 -0.03 6.09 30.11
C GLY A 138 -1.23 5.37 30.75
N THR A 139 -2.47 5.64 30.32
CA THR A 139 -3.66 4.93 30.82
C THR A 139 -3.64 3.47 30.35
N PRO A 140 -3.85 2.49 31.25
CA PRO A 140 -4.04 1.09 30.86
C PRO A 140 -5.23 0.92 29.91
N VAL A 141 -4.97 0.31 28.74
CA VAL A 141 -6.01 -0.02 27.75
C VAL A 141 -6.05 -1.53 27.58
N SER A 142 -7.21 -2.14 27.84
CA SER A 142 -7.40 -3.59 27.75
C SER A 142 -7.50 -4.08 26.31
N GLN A 143 -8.03 -3.23 25.41
CA GLN A 143 -8.18 -3.54 24.00
C GLN A 143 -8.22 -2.28 23.14
N LEU A 144 -7.65 -2.36 21.94
CA LEU A 144 -7.98 -1.49 20.80
C LEU A 144 -8.44 -2.38 19.64
N LYS A 145 -9.46 -1.94 18.89
CA LYS A 145 -9.90 -2.61 17.67
C LYS A 145 -9.96 -1.61 16.53
N PHE A 146 -9.29 -1.88 15.42
CA PHE A 146 -9.25 -0.98 14.27
C PHE A 146 -9.18 -1.78 12.97
N ALA A 147 -9.53 -1.15 11.85
CA ALA A 147 -9.27 -1.70 10.54
C ALA A 147 -8.14 -0.94 9.85
N PHE A 148 -7.42 -1.59 8.94
CA PHE A 148 -6.55 -0.89 8.01
C PHE A 148 -6.87 -1.28 6.57
N ILE A 149 -6.85 -0.29 5.69
CA ILE A 149 -7.31 -0.35 4.30
C ILE A 149 -6.39 0.46 3.38
N THR A 150 -6.44 0.18 2.09
CA THR A 150 -5.64 0.84 1.05
C THR A 150 -6.30 0.65 -0.33
N CYS A 151 -5.81 1.34 -1.35
CA CYS A 151 -6.01 1.01 -2.77
C CYS A 151 -7.47 0.74 -3.16
N GLN A 152 -8.22 1.82 -3.28
CA GLN A 152 -9.65 1.81 -3.58
C GLN A 152 -9.92 2.37 -4.99
N ASP A 153 -9.34 1.82 -6.06
CA ASP A 153 -9.60 2.32 -7.42
C ASP A 153 -11.11 2.33 -7.74
N TRP A 154 -11.62 3.50 -8.10
CA TRP A 154 -13.00 3.74 -8.50
C TRP A 154 -13.45 2.89 -9.68
N SER A 155 -12.53 2.56 -10.58
CA SER A 155 -12.80 1.94 -11.88
C SER A 155 -12.67 0.42 -11.87
N VAL A 156 -12.24 -0.18 -10.75
CA VAL A 156 -11.96 -1.60 -10.61
C VAL A 156 -12.83 -2.20 -9.52
N ASN A 157 -13.42 -3.37 -9.77
CA ASN A 157 -14.16 -4.17 -8.78
C ASN A 157 -15.28 -3.37 -8.07
N HIS A 158 -15.53 -3.60 -6.78
CA HIS A 158 -16.61 -2.98 -6.01
C HIS A 158 -16.20 -2.64 -4.58
N TRP A 159 -16.87 -1.68 -3.95
CA TRP A 159 -16.56 -1.17 -2.60
C TRP A 159 -17.52 -1.68 -1.51
N ALA A 160 -18.03 -2.91 -1.65
CA ALA A 160 -18.92 -3.50 -0.65
C ALA A 160 -18.21 -3.77 0.70
N ALA A 161 -16.88 -3.72 0.75
CA ALA A 161 -16.10 -3.71 1.97
C ALA A 161 -16.58 -2.61 2.95
N PHE A 162 -16.95 -1.43 2.43
CA PHE A 162 -17.40 -0.31 3.26
C PHE A 162 -18.78 -0.55 3.89
N ASP A 163 -19.66 -1.29 3.22
CA ASP A 163 -20.95 -1.72 3.80
C ASP A 163 -20.75 -2.68 4.98
N GLU A 164 -19.67 -3.44 5.02
CA GLU A 164 -19.34 -4.32 6.15
C GLU A 164 -18.59 -3.58 7.25
N LEU A 165 -17.56 -2.81 6.90
CA LEU A 165 -16.72 -2.08 7.84
C LEU A 165 -17.53 -1.07 8.68
N VAL A 166 -18.54 -0.42 8.10
CA VAL A 166 -19.38 0.54 8.85
C VAL A 166 -20.13 -0.11 10.03
N ASN A 167 -20.37 -1.42 9.97
CA ASN A 167 -21.07 -2.20 10.98
C ASN A 167 -20.12 -2.81 12.05
N GLN A 168 -18.81 -2.64 11.91
CA GLN A 168 -17.84 -3.10 12.90
C GLN A 168 -17.84 -2.21 14.15
N ASP A 169 -17.37 -2.73 15.28
CA ASP A 169 -17.07 -1.94 16.48
C ASP A 169 -15.58 -1.57 16.48
N LEU A 170 -15.24 -0.50 15.76
CA LEU A 170 -13.88 0.00 15.62
C LEU A 170 -13.67 1.29 16.42
N ASP A 171 -12.46 1.44 16.97
CA ASP A 171 -11.97 2.68 17.57
C ASP A 171 -11.58 3.70 16.50
N PHE A 172 -10.95 3.25 15.41
CA PHE A 172 -10.52 4.07 14.28
C PHE A 172 -10.25 3.19 13.04
N ILE A 173 -9.98 3.84 11.90
CA ILE A 173 -9.52 3.20 10.65
C ILE A 173 -8.18 3.81 10.23
N VAL A 174 -7.25 2.98 9.76
CA VAL A 174 -6.00 3.43 9.13
C VAL A 174 -6.15 3.31 7.61
N HIS A 175 -5.86 4.36 6.86
CA HIS A 175 -5.80 4.31 5.40
C HIS A 175 -4.35 4.51 4.95
N LEU A 176 -3.80 3.51 4.26
CA LEU A 176 -2.36 3.42 3.97
C LEU A 176 -1.94 4.06 2.64
N GLY A 177 -2.90 4.47 1.81
CA GLY A 177 -2.62 5.20 0.58
C GLY A 177 -3.52 4.74 -0.56
N ASP A 178 -3.37 5.35 -1.74
CA ASP A 178 -4.22 5.13 -2.90
C ASP A 178 -5.71 5.34 -2.59
N TYR A 179 -5.98 6.41 -1.85
CA TYR A 179 -7.34 6.89 -1.61
C TYR A 179 -7.99 7.32 -2.92
N ILE A 180 -7.20 7.87 -3.84
CA ILE A 180 -7.56 8.15 -5.23
C ILE A 180 -6.55 7.52 -6.17
N TYR A 181 -6.96 7.30 -7.41
CA TYR A 181 -6.08 7.09 -8.55
C TYR A 181 -6.04 8.35 -9.40
N GLU A 182 -4.85 8.82 -9.76
CA GLU A 182 -4.63 10.01 -10.59
C GLU A 182 -5.00 9.80 -12.05
N THR A 183 -5.09 8.54 -12.49
CA THR A 183 -5.44 8.15 -13.86
C THR A 183 -6.93 7.81 -14.03
N VAL A 184 -7.41 8.01 -15.27
CA VAL A 184 -8.75 7.61 -15.71
C VAL A 184 -8.66 6.94 -17.08
N GLY A 185 -9.16 5.71 -17.16
CA GLY A 185 -9.15 4.90 -18.38
C GLY A 185 -7.76 4.36 -18.74
N ALA A 186 -6.86 4.23 -17.76
CA ALA A 186 -5.58 3.56 -17.94
C ALA A 186 -5.78 2.06 -18.24
N GLY A 187 -4.79 1.42 -18.87
CA GLY A 187 -4.90 0.01 -19.29
C GLY A 187 -5.24 -0.97 -18.15
N PHE A 188 -4.73 -0.73 -16.94
CA PHE A 188 -5.06 -1.54 -15.77
C PHE A 188 -6.50 -1.31 -15.27
N GLN A 189 -7.13 -0.18 -15.58
CA GLN A 189 -8.52 0.14 -15.19
C GLN A 189 -9.56 -0.49 -16.12
N SER A 190 -9.17 -1.47 -16.94
CA SER A 190 -10.02 -2.12 -17.94
C SER A 190 -10.82 -3.32 -17.44
N SER A 191 -10.55 -3.79 -16.21
CA SER A 191 -11.23 -4.95 -15.60
C SER A 191 -12.70 -4.70 -15.22
N GLY A 192 -13.15 -3.44 -15.27
CA GLY A 192 -14.53 -3.02 -15.04
C GLY A 192 -14.86 -2.83 -13.56
N GLY A 193 -15.51 -1.71 -13.26
CA GLY A 193 -16.02 -1.37 -11.93
C GLY A 193 -17.51 -1.67 -11.78
N GLU A 194 -17.99 -1.62 -10.54
CA GLU A 194 -19.42 -1.75 -10.26
C GLU A 194 -20.24 -0.61 -10.89
N THR A 195 -21.50 -0.90 -11.20
CA THR A 195 -22.41 0.06 -11.86
C THR A 195 -22.74 1.30 -11.03
N ARG A 196 -22.44 1.31 -9.73
CA ARG A 196 -22.61 2.49 -8.85
C ARG A 196 -21.58 3.58 -9.15
N HIS A 197 -20.42 3.22 -9.69
CA HIS A 197 -19.36 4.15 -10.02
C HIS A 197 -19.50 4.62 -11.46
N THR A 198 -19.77 5.92 -11.63
CA THR A 198 -19.89 6.53 -12.95
C THR A 198 -18.51 6.71 -13.59
N THR A 199 -18.44 6.72 -14.92
CA THR A 199 -17.17 6.96 -15.61
C THR A 199 -16.63 8.35 -15.25
N LEU A 200 -15.40 8.38 -14.73
CA LEU A 200 -14.69 9.61 -14.41
C LEU A 200 -14.27 10.36 -15.69
N ARG A 201 -14.21 11.69 -15.62
CA ARG A 201 -13.70 12.56 -16.68
C ARG A 201 -12.94 13.74 -16.06
N LEU A 202 -11.62 13.70 -16.18
CA LEU A 202 -10.74 14.76 -15.66
C LEU A 202 -11.03 16.08 -16.39
N PRO A 203 -11.30 17.20 -15.68
CA PRO A 203 -11.56 18.50 -16.29
C PRO A 203 -10.43 19.02 -17.18
N GLU A 204 -9.18 18.82 -16.76
CA GLU A 204 -7.94 19.35 -17.35
C GLU A 204 -6.91 18.23 -17.58
N GLY A 205 -7.37 16.97 -17.61
CA GLY A 205 -6.52 15.79 -17.68
C GLY A 205 -5.64 15.76 -18.93
N LYS A 206 -4.43 15.23 -18.78
CA LYS A 206 -3.47 15.06 -19.88
C LYS A 206 -3.48 13.62 -20.39
N PRO A 207 -3.31 13.38 -21.70
CA PRO A 207 -3.26 12.03 -22.23
C PRO A 207 -2.04 11.27 -21.69
N ALA A 208 -2.24 10.01 -21.29
CA ALA A 208 -1.16 9.13 -20.87
C ALA A 208 -0.59 8.36 -22.07
N ALA A 209 0.71 8.07 -22.06
CA ALA A 209 1.40 7.37 -23.16
C ALA A 209 0.84 5.96 -23.43
N LYS A 210 0.37 5.27 -22.38
CA LYS A 210 -0.22 3.92 -22.44
C LYS A 210 -1.76 3.94 -22.54
N GLY A 211 -2.35 5.06 -22.96
CA GLY A 211 -3.80 5.25 -23.07
C GLY A 211 -4.44 5.77 -21.77
N GLY A 212 -5.62 6.39 -21.91
CA GLY A 212 -6.30 7.08 -20.81
C GLY A 212 -5.77 8.50 -20.59
N PHE A 213 -6.08 9.06 -19.42
CA PHE A 213 -5.68 10.41 -19.01
C PHE A 213 -5.19 10.40 -17.56
N TYR A 214 -4.31 11.34 -17.20
CA TYR A 214 -3.85 11.56 -15.82
C TYR A 214 -4.13 12.99 -15.34
N ALA A 215 -4.34 13.15 -14.04
CA ALA A 215 -4.58 14.41 -13.37
C ALA A 215 -3.33 15.29 -13.41
N SER A 216 -3.47 16.53 -13.90
CA SER A 216 -2.32 17.42 -14.10
C SER A 216 -2.39 18.75 -13.34
N SER A 217 -3.56 19.05 -12.76
CA SER A 217 -3.82 20.30 -12.04
C SER A 217 -4.56 20.07 -10.73
N VAL A 218 -4.60 21.09 -9.86
CA VAL A 218 -5.38 21.03 -8.62
C VAL A 218 -6.88 20.80 -8.88
N ASN A 219 -7.40 21.26 -10.03
CA ASN A 219 -8.80 21.05 -10.39
C ASN A 219 -9.08 19.58 -10.72
N ASP A 220 -8.14 18.89 -11.36
CA ASP A 220 -8.23 17.45 -11.62
C ASP A 220 -8.19 16.65 -10.31
N TYR A 221 -7.21 16.91 -9.44
CA TYR A 221 -7.12 16.20 -8.16
C TYR A 221 -8.34 16.47 -7.27
N ARG A 222 -8.81 17.71 -7.20
CA ARG A 222 -10.08 18.04 -6.51
C ARG A 222 -11.27 17.30 -7.11
N TYR A 223 -11.33 17.17 -8.44
CA TYR A 223 -12.38 16.39 -9.10
C TYR A 223 -12.35 14.93 -8.67
N LEU A 224 -11.17 14.30 -8.64
CA LEU A 224 -11.00 12.93 -8.17
C LEU A 224 -11.48 12.76 -6.73
N TYR A 225 -11.00 13.60 -5.80
CA TYR A 225 -11.46 13.52 -4.41
C TYR A 225 -12.97 13.75 -4.24
N ARG A 226 -13.58 14.71 -4.96
CA ARG A 226 -15.04 14.90 -4.94
C ARG A 226 -15.78 13.67 -5.42
N SER A 227 -15.25 13.00 -6.44
CA SER A 227 -15.87 11.83 -7.06
C SER A 227 -15.78 10.63 -6.14
N TYR A 228 -14.59 10.29 -5.65
CA TYR A 228 -14.40 9.20 -4.68
C TYR A 228 -15.23 9.41 -3.42
N ARG A 229 -15.21 10.62 -2.84
CA ARG A 229 -16.02 10.97 -1.66
C ARG A 229 -17.52 11.14 -1.95
N SER A 230 -17.97 10.97 -3.19
CA SER A 230 -19.41 10.95 -3.51
C SER A 230 -20.07 9.59 -3.25
N ASP A 231 -19.28 8.52 -3.12
CA ASP A 231 -19.81 7.21 -2.77
C ASP A 231 -20.40 7.24 -1.35
N SER A 232 -21.67 6.85 -1.23
CA SER A 232 -22.41 6.93 0.03
C SER A 232 -21.90 5.97 1.09
N ARG A 233 -21.27 4.85 0.71
CA ARG A 233 -20.68 3.88 1.64
C ARG A 233 -19.41 4.44 2.25
N LEU A 234 -18.56 5.07 1.43
CA LEU A 234 -17.38 5.77 1.91
C LEU A 234 -17.76 6.97 2.82
N GLN A 235 -18.80 7.72 2.47
CA GLN A 235 -19.34 8.78 3.35
C GLN A 235 -19.83 8.23 4.69
N ALA A 236 -20.57 7.11 4.68
CA ALA A 236 -21.05 6.48 5.90
C ALA A 236 -19.90 6.01 6.81
N LEU A 237 -18.84 5.46 6.21
CA LEU A 237 -17.65 5.03 6.95
C LEU A 237 -16.91 6.21 7.60
N HIS A 238 -16.66 7.28 6.85
CA HIS A 238 -16.07 8.54 7.36
C HIS A 238 -16.91 9.21 8.44
N ALA A 239 -18.25 9.13 8.32
CA ALA A 239 -19.14 9.65 9.35
C ALA A 239 -19.16 8.77 10.61
N ARG A 240 -18.74 7.50 10.55
CA ARG A 240 -18.85 6.56 11.67
C ARG A 240 -17.61 6.50 12.55
N PHE A 241 -16.42 6.60 11.95
CA PHE A 241 -15.14 6.39 12.63
C PHE A 241 -14.16 7.53 12.37
N PRO A 242 -13.26 7.83 13.32
CA PRO A 242 -12.08 8.63 13.02
C PRO A 242 -11.09 7.84 12.17
N PHE A 243 -10.46 8.52 11.21
CA PHE A 243 -9.43 7.94 10.36
C PHE A 243 -8.01 8.42 10.75
N VAL A 244 -7.01 7.61 10.45
CA VAL A 244 -5.59 7.98 10.44
C VAL A 244 -5.07 7.74 9.03
N HIS A 245 -4.81 8.82 8.30
CA HIS A 245 -4.44 8.75 6.89
C HIS A 245 -2.94 8.96 6.68
N ILE A 246 -2.43 8.26 5.67
CA ILE A 246 -1.25 8.61 4.89
C ILE A 246 -1.60 8.54 3.39
N TRP A 247 -0.75 9.06 2.51
CA TRP A 247 -0.84 8.83 1.07
C TRP A 247 0.04 7.66 0.66
N ASP A 248 -0.08 7.26 -0.61
CA ASP A 248 0.93 6.53 -1.34
C ASP A 248 1.26 7.29 -2.64
N ASP A 249 1.55 6.60 -3.73
CA ASP A 249 1.99 7.15 -5.00
C ASP A 249 0.82 7.71 -5.81
N HIS A 250 -0.33 7.02 -5.89
CA HIS A 250 -1.46 7.41 -6.73
C HIS A 250 -2.20 8.68 -6.27
N GLU A 251 -1.94 9.17 -5.06
CA GLU A 251 -2.30 10.55 -4.67
C GLU A 251 -1.59 11.60 -5.54
N PHE A 252 -0.51 11.25 -6.23
CA PHE A 252 0.24 12.08 -7.16
C PHE A 252 0.43 11.42 -8.54
N SER A 253 1.20 10.33 -8.60
CA SER A 253 1.59 9.61 -9.81
C SER A 253 2.10 8.22 -9.45
N ASP A 254 1.64 7.21 -10.20
CA ASP A 254 2.11 5.81 -10.16
C ASP A 254 3.65 5.70 -10.01
N ASP A 255 4.08 4.90 -9.03
CA ASP A 255 5.45 4.58 -8.64
C ASP A 255 6.37 5.83 -8.54
N CYS A 256 5.84 6.96 -8.10
CA CYS A 256 6.63 8.19 -8.01
C CYS A 256 7.78 8.09 -6.99
N TRP A 257 8.80 8.91 -7.21
CA TRP A 257 9.73 9.33 -6.17
C TRP A 257 9.78 10.86 -6.13
N GLN A 258 9.62 11.45 -4.95
CA GLN A 258 9.60 12.91 -4.77
C GLN A 258 8.55 13.60 -5.65
N ASP A 259 9.00 14.34 -6.67
CA ASP A 259 8.17 15.01 -7.66
C ASP A 259 8.40 14.47 -9.09
N ARG A 260 8.85 13.20 -9.22
CA ARG A 260 9.04 12.53 -10.51
C ARG A 260 7.86 11.62 -10.83
N GLU A 261 7.50 11.56 -12.10
CA GLU A 261 6.56 10.60 -12.67
C GLU A 261 7.33 9.55 -13.48
N ASN A 262 6.81 8.33 -13.57
CA ASN A 262 7.56 7.20 -14.13
C ASN A 262 6.69 6.26 -14.98
N TYR A 263 5.84 6.82 -15.84
CA TYR A 263 4.94 6.01 -16.67
C TYR A 263 5.66 5.29 -17.82
N ILE A 264 6.73 5.90 -18.34
CA ILE A 264 7.60 5.37 -19.40
C ILE A 264 9.09 5.71 -19.13
N PRO A 265 10.05 4.99 -19.74
CA PRO A 265 11.47 5.22 -19.48
C PRO A 265 11.90 6.66 -19.73
N GLY A 266 12.56 7.27 -18.74
CA GLY A 266 13.21 8.57 -18.86
C GLY A 266 12.32 9.79 -18.58
N GLU A 267 11.02 9.63 -18.32
CA GLU A 267 10.15 10.73 -17.89
C GLU A 267 10.55 11.31 -16.52
N ASP A 268 11.07 10.45 -15.65
CA ASP A 268 11.59 10.75 -14.32
C ASP A 268 12.76 11.75 -14.34
N SER A 269 13.41 11.96 -15.49
CA SER A 269 14.44 13.00 -15.68
C SER A 269 13.89 14.42 -15.54
N THR A 270 12.58 14.64 -15.68
CA THR A 270 11.91 15.94 -15.54
C THR A 270 11.17 16.06 -14.21
N THR A 271 11.34 17.18 -13.51
CA THR A 271 10.63 17.46 -12.25
C THR A 271 9.19 17.92 -12.51
N GLN A 272 8.25 17.39 -11.74
CA GLN A 272 6.82 17.74 -11.80
C GLN A 272 6.38 18.55 -10.57
N GLY A 273 7.28 19.34 -9.96
CA GLY A 273 7.02 20.12 -8.75
C GLY A 273 5.67 20.87 -8.70
N PRO A 274 5.23 21.59 -9.75
CA PRO A 274 3.89 22.21 -9.79
C PRO A 274 2.72 21.22 -9.70
N ARG A 275 2.82 20.05 -10.37
CA ARG A 275 1.82 18.98 -10.30
C ARG A 275 1.82 18.33 -8.91
N ARG A 276 3.00 18.03 -8.35
CA ARG A 276 3.11 17.48 -6.98
C ARG A 276 2.53 18.43 -5.94
N ARG A 277 2.76 19.74 -6.04
CA ARG A 277 2.11 20.72 -5.14
C ARG A 277 0.59 20.78 -5.32
N SER A 278 0.09 20.57 -6.53
CA SER A 278 -1.35 20.49 -6.81
C SER A 278 -1.98 19.26 -6.15
N ALA A 279 -1.32 18.10 -6.24
CA ALA A 279 -1.69 16.87 -5.54
C ALA A 279 -1.68 17.06 -4.00
N ASN A 280 -0.57 17.57 -3.45
CA ASN A 280 -0.43 17.85 -2.02
C ASN A 280 -1.53 18.79 -1.52
N GLN A 281 -1.86 19.83 -2.28
CA GLN A 281 -2.92 20.77 -1.93
C GLN A 281 -4.29 20.07 -1.89
N ALA A 282 -4.64 19.30 -2.91
CA ALA A 282 -5.91 18.58 -2.96
C ALA A 282 -6.01 17.54 -1.83
N TRP A 283 -4.94 16.81 -1.54
CA TRP A 283 -4.89 15.89 -0.38
C TRP A 283 -5.14 16.65 0.92
N TYR A 284 -4.44 17.77 1.15
CA TYR A 284 -4.60 18.59 2.36
C TYR A 284 -6.02 19.16 2.52
N GLU A 285 -6.69 19.46 1.41
CA GLU A 285 -8.08 19.93 1.37
C GLU A 285 -9.10 18.84 1.69
N TYR A 286 -8.89 17.60 1.25
CA TYR A 286 -9.90 16.54 1.28
C TYR A 286 -9.67 15.46 2.33
N ILE A 287 -8.44 15.30 2.80
CA ILE A 287 -8.05 14.31 3.79
C ILE A 287 -7.79 15.01 5.13
N PRO A 288 -8.65 14.82 6.14
CA PRO A 288 -8.41 15.37 7.46
C PRO A 288 -7.23 14.68 8.16
N ALA A 289 -6.34 15.47 8.74
CA ALA A 289 -5.23 15.03 9.58
C ALA A 289 -4.82 16.16 10.54
N ASP A 290 -4.22 15.85 11.69
CA ASP A 290 -3.66 16.82 12.63
C ASP A 290 -2.17 17.00 12.34
N ILE A 291 -1.90 17.75 11.27
CA ILE A 291 -0.58 18.00 10.69
C ILE A 291 -0.32 19.50 10.56
N ASP A 292 0.95 19.84 10.32
CA ASP A 292 1.37 21.22 10.08
C ASP A 292 0.66 21.82 8.85
N MET A 293 0.56 23.15 8.85
CA MET A 293 -0.09 23.88 7.77
C MET A 293 0.67 23.73 6.46
N LEU A 294 -0.06 23.48 5.37
CA LEU A 294 0.47 23.51 4.00
C LEU A 294 1.12 24.88 3.71
N ASP A 295 2.38 24.88 3.31
CA ASP A 295 3.04 26.10 2.84
C ASP A 295 2.80 26.29 1.33
N VAL A 296 1.68 26.91 0.99
CA VAL A 296 1.29 27.21 -0.41
C VAL A 296 2.27 28.12 -1.15
N LYS A 297 3.20 28.79 -0.44
CA LYS A 297 4.23 29.63 -1.06
C LYS A 297 5.56 28.93 -1.25
N ASN A 298 5.79 27.83 -0.55
CA ASN A 298 7.01 27.06 -0.73
C ASN A 298 7.05 26.51 -2.16
N PRO A 299 8.01 26.94 -3.00
CA PRO A 299 8.13 26.44 -4.36
C PRO A 299 8.70 25.01 -4.40
N SER A 300 9.17 24.48 -3.26
CA SER A 300 9.53 23.07 -3.11
C SER A 300 8.28 22.17 -3.17
N PHE A 301 8.44 20.96 -3.69
CA PHE A 301 7.43 19.92 -3.60
C PHE A 301 7.27 19.40 -2.15
N GLN A 302 8.27 19.58 -1.28
CA GLN A 302 8.21 19.27 0.15
C GLN A 302 7.53 20.39 0.95
N ASN A 303 6.34 20.80 0.51
CA ASN A 303 5.56 21.88 1.12
C ASN A 303 4.51 21.39 2.14
N LEU A 304 4.41 20.07 2.32
CA LEU A 304 3.54 19.42 3.28
C LEU A 304 4.28 18.24 3.92
N LYS A 305 4.26 18.16 5.25
CA LYS A 305 4.77 17.02 6.01
C LYS A 305 3.58 16.28 6.61
N ILE A 306 3.46 14.99 6.31
CA ILE A 306 2.31 14.19 6.78
C ILE A 306 2.68 13.07 7.75
N TYR A 307 3.96 12.68 7.84
CA TYR A 307 4.40 11.68 8.82
C TYR A 307 4.28 12.19 10.26
N ARG A 308 3.77 11.34 11.14
CA ARG A 308 3.43 11.68 12.53
C ARG A 308 3.18 10.43 13.37
N SER A 309 3.09 10.60 14.68
CA SER A 309 2.82 9.52 15.64
C SER A 309 1.58 9.81 16.47
N LEU A 310 0.80 8.77 16.77
CA LEU A 310 -0.35 8.80 17.66
C LEU A 310 -0.15 7.81 18.80
N ALA A 311 -0.70 8.12 19.98
CA ALA A 311 -0.61 7.29 21.17
C ALA A 311 -2.00 6.91 21.69
N PHE A 312 -2.16 5.66 22.07
CA PHE A 312 -3.40 5.10 22.59
C PHE A 312 -3.15 4.48 23.96
N GLY A 313 -3.25 5.30 25.00
CA GLY A 313 -2.95 4.88 26.37
C GLY A 313 -1.50 4.44 26.55
N ASN A 314 -1.30 3.31 27.22
CA ASN A 314 -0.02 2.59 27.28
C ASN A 314 0.04 1.38 26.32
N LEU A 315 -1.02 1.13 25.55
CA LEU A 315 -1.14 -0.09 24.76
C LEU A 315 -0.41 0.04 23.43
N ALA A 316 -0.62 1.14 22.69
CA ALA A 316 -0.05 1.29 21.37
C ALA A 316 0.48 2.70 21.09
N SER A 317 1.61 2.77 20.39
CA SER A 317 2.01 3.93 19.60
C SER A 317 1.91 3.57 18.12
N LEU A 318 1.16 4.35 17.35
CA LEU A 318 1.05 4.22 15.89
C LEU A 318 1.94 5.27 15.23
N VAL A 319 3.00 4.84 14.57
CA VAL A 319 3.95 5.66 13.83
C VAL A 319 3.59 5.57 12.35
N MET A 320 3.21 6.70 11.74
CA MET A 320 2.90 6.79 10.32
C MET A 320 4.10 7.41 9.60
N THR A 321 4.68 6.70 8.62
CA THR A 321 5.75 7.22 7.74
C THR A 321 5.20 7.71 6.41
N ASP A 322 6.04 8.30 5.57
CA ASP A 322 5.74 8.89 4.27
C ASP A 322 6.84 8.38 3.36
N GLU A 323 6.50 7.42 2.53
CA GLU A 323 7.47 6.63 1.78
C GLU A 323 7.62 7.11 0.34
N ARG A 324 6.96 8.22 -0.04
CA ARG A 324 7.00 8.76 -1.40
C ARG A 324 7.64 10.14 -1.51
N LEU A 325 7.38 11.04 -0.56
CA LEU A 325 7.84 12.43 -0.70
C LEU A 325 9.36 12.59 -0.48
N TYR A 326 9.95 11.68 0.30
CA TYR A 326 11.37 11.75 0.71
C TYR A 326 12.24 10.67 0.09
N ARG A 327 11.65 9.68 -0.60
CA ARG A 327 12.41 8.57 -1.17
C ARG A 327 13.36 9.04 -2.26
N ALA A 328 14.49 8.38 -2.35
CA ALA A 328 15.35 8.44 -3.50
C ALA A 328 14.70 7.67 -4.67
N ASP A 329 15.17 7.97 -5.87
CA ASP A 329 14.95 7.19 -7.08
C ASP A 329 15.12 5.68 -6.86
N HIS A 330 14.39 4.87 -7.61
CA HIS A 330 14.52 3.41 -7.63
C HIS A 330 15.98 3.02 -7.83
N ILE A 331 16.44 1.96 -7.18
CA ILE A 331 17.88 1.64 -7.19
C ILE A 331 18.42 1.46 -8.60
N ILE A 332 17.69 0.74 -9.45
CA ILE A 332 18.03 0.59 -10.87
C ILE A 332 17.15 1.57 -11.67
N PRO A 333 17.73 2.63 -12.25
CA PRO A 333 16.98 3.53 -13.11
C PRO A 333 16.41 2.78 -14.32
N GLU A 334 15.19 3.10 -14.70
CA GLU A 334 14.45 2.49 -15.80
C GLU A 334 15.19 2.65 -17.13
N SER A 335 15.83 3.79 -17.32
CA SER A 335 16.67 4.09 -18.49
C SER A 335 17.92 3.21 -18.61
N ALA A 336 18.34 2.54 -17.53
CA ALA A 336 19.52 1.68 -17.50
C ALA A 336 19.22 0.21 -17.86
N VAL A 337 17.95 -0.17 -18.04
CA VAL A 337 17.56 -1.56 -18.33
C VAL A 337 17.80 -1.90 -19.82
N PRO A 338 18.57 -2.95 -20.14
CA PRO A 338 18.81 -3.36 -21.52
C PRO A 338 17.52 -3.73 -22.27
N GLY A 339 17.37 -3.26 -23.50
CA GLY A 339 16.21 -3.59 -24.36
C GLY A 339 14.98 -2.71 -24.15
N GLY A 340 15.06 -1.67 -23.30
CA GLY A 340 13.98 -0.68 -23.13
C GLY A 340 12.76 -1.18 -22.35
N ALA A 341 12.87 -2.30 -21.64
CA ALA A 341 11.84 -2.73 -20.69
C ALA A 341 11.81 -1.72 -19.53
N SER A 342 10.72 -0.95 -19.44
CA SER A 342 10.67 0.22 -18.56
C SER A 342 10.67 -0.16 -17.09
N GLU A 343 9.83 -1.12 -16.69
CA GLU A 343 9.61 -1.48 -15.28
C GLU A 343 10.10 -2.88 -14.92
N ILE A 344 10.12 -3.80 -15.89
CA ILE A 344 10.68 -5.14 -15.71
C ILE A 344 12.20 -5.06 -15.81
N GLY A 345 12.91 -5.44 -14.76
CA GLY A 345 14.36 -5.37 -14.63
C GLY A 345 14.86 -4.17 -13.82
N SER A 346 14.03 -3.13 -13.65
CA SER A 346 14.29 -1.95 -12.80
C SER A 346 13.49 -1.99 -11.50
N ARG A 347 12.18 -2.22 -11.60
CA ARG A 347 11.23 -2.26 -10.47
C ARG A 347 10.65 -3.66 -10.24
N TYR A 348 10.37 -4.41 -11.29
CA TYR A 348 9.80 -5.75 -11.18
C TYR A 348 10.75 -6.81 -11.72
N PHE A 349 10.79 -7.98 -11.10
CA PHE A 349 11.67 -9.09 -11.52
C PHE A 349 13.15 -8.65 -11.67
N VAL A 350 13.68 -8.01 -10.62
CA VAL A 350 14.98 -7.34 -10.65
C VAL A 350 16.09 -8.31 -10.23
N PRO A 351 17.16 -8.50 -11.02
CA PRO A 351 18.28 -9.36 -10.65
C PRO A 351 18.97 -8.87 -9.37
N THR A 352 19.08 -9.73 -8.35
CA THR A 352 19.61 -9.34 -7.03
C THR A 352 21.07 -8.88 -7.09
N ALA A 353 21.86 -9.48 -7.99
CA ALA A 353 23.27 -9.11 -8.16
C ALA A 353 23.40 -7.68 -8.72
N SER A 354 22.60 -7.33 -9.73
CA SER A 354 22.56 -5.99 -10.29
C SER A 354 22.06 -4.98 -9.26
N LEU A 355 20.98 -5.31 -8.54
CA LEU A 355 20.42 -4.45 -7.50
C LEU A 355 21.46 -4.12 -6.42
N SER A 356 22.13 -5.13 -5.86
CA SER A 356 23.15 -4.94 -4.83
C SER A 356 24.36 -4.15 -5.33
N GLN A 357 24.79 -4.39 -6.57
CA GLN A 357 25.89 -3.64 -7.18
C GLN A 357 25.53 -2.15 -7.31
N VAL A 358 24.37 -1.84 -7.87
CA VAL A 358 23.95 -0.45 -8.11
C VAL A 358 23.64 0.26 -6.79
N GLU A 359 23.04 -0.41 -5.81
CA GLU A 359 22.85 0.12 -4.45
C GLU A 359 24.19 0.54 -3.83
N GLY A 360 25.20 -0.34 -3.89
CA GLY A 360 26.55 -0.03 -3.39
C GLY A 360 27.21 1.15 -4.12
N LEU A 361 27.02 1.27 -5.43
CA LEU A 361 27.51 2.41 -6.22
C LEU A 361 26.80 3.72 -5.84
N LYS A 362 25.47 3.71 -5.67
CA LYS A 362 24.69 4.88 -5.22
C LYS A 362 25.13 5.34 -3.83
N MET A 363 25.40 4.41 -2.90
CA MET A 363 25.92 4.71 -1.57
C MET A 363 27.36 5.27 -1.57
N ALA A 364 28.24 4.67 -2.38
CA ALA A 364 29.61 5.16 -2.54
C ALA A 364 29.62 6.57 -3.14
N SER A 365 28.75 6.85 -4.11
CA SER A 365 28.56 8.18 -4.70
C SER A 365 28.07 9.20 -3.67
N ALA A 366 27.07 8.86 -2.84
CA ALA A 366 26.61 9.72 -1.75
C ALA A 366 27.77 10.07 -0.78
N THR A 367 28.56 9.06 -0.40
CA THR A 367 29.72 9.23 0.48
C THR A 367 30.79 10.13 -0.14
N ALA A 368 31.11 9.93 -1.43
CA ALA A 368 32.05 10.77 -2.16
C ALA A 368 31.58 12.23 -2.27
N GLY A 369 30.25 12.45 -2.29
CA GLY A 369 29.62 13.77 -2.21
C GLY A 369 29.53 14.36 -0.80
N GLY A 370 30.04 13.68 0.24
CA GLY A 370 29.99 14.15 1.63
C GLY A 370 28.62 14.01 2.30
N LEU A 371 27.73 13.17 1.74
CA LEU A 371 26.39 12.91 2.28
C LEU A 371 26.36 11.63 3.13
N ASP A 372 25.29 11.45 3.89
CA ASP A 372 24.95 10.15 4.49
C ASP A 372 24.87 9.09 3.37
N PRO A 373 25.55 7.92 3.49
CA PRO A 373 25.59 6.89 2.45
C PRO A 373 24.21 6.43 1.98
N LEU A 374 23.19 6.46 2.84
CA LEU A 374 21.83 6.05 2.51
C LEU A 374 21.06 7.11 1.74
N SER A 375 21.55 8.35 1.62
CA SER A 375 20.79 9.47 1.02
C SER A 375 20.26 9.17 -0.40
N ASN A 376 20.99 8.37 -1.19
CA ASN A 376 20.62 8.01 -2.56
C ASN A 376 19.90 6.64 -2.67
N VAL A 377 19.68 5.96 -1.54
CA VAL A 377 19.09 4.62 -1.44
C VAL A 377 18.11 4.54 -0.27
N SER A 378 17.42 5.64 -0.01
CA SER A 378 16.53 5.81 1.14
C SER A 378 15.09 5.96 0.68
N ILE A 379 14.15 5.34 1.39
CA ILE A 379 12.70 5.56 1.30
C ILE A 379 12.30 6.74 2.19
N LEU A 380 12.75 6.76 3.44
CA LEU A 380 12.29 7.76 4.43
C LEU A 380 13.00 9.12 4.31
N GLY A 381 14.15 9.17 3.63
CA GLY A 381 15.09 10.27 3.76
C GLY A 381 15.70 10.37 5.16
N ASN A 382 16.78 11.16 5.29
CA ASN A 382 17.59 11.18 6.51
C ASN A 382 16.82 11.65 7.75
N ALA A 383 16.02 12.71 7.62
CA ALA A 383 15.33 13.31 8.76
C ALA A 383 14.23 12.41 9.33
N GLN A 384 13.41 11.82 8.47
CA GLN A 384 12.34 10.94 8.90
C GLN A 384 12.87 9.58 9.35
N ARG A 385 13.91 9.03 8.71
CA ARG A 385 14.62 7.83 9.19
C ARG A 385 15.08 8.01 10.63
N GLN A 386 15.73 9.13 10.94
CA GLN A 386 16.16 9.41 12.31
C GLN A 386 14.96 9.59 13.25
N TRP A 387 13.94 10.36 12.84
CA TRP A 387 12.73 10.54 13.63
C TRP A 387 12.04 9.20 13.95
N TRP A 388 11.96 8.27 12.98
CA TRP A 388 11.39 6.94 13.19
C TRP A 388 12.20 6.16 14.23
N LYS A 389 13.53 6.17 14.13
CA LYS A 389 14.41 5.53 15.12
C LYS A 389 14.16 6.11 16.52
N ASP A 390 14.00 7.42 16.62
CA ASP A 390 13.71 8.11 17.87
C ASP A 390 12.34 7.70 18.43
N GLN A 391 11.28 7.65 17.60
CA GLN A 391 9.96 7.17 18.01
C GLN A 391 9.98 5.74 18.52
N MET A 392 10.65 4.84 17.80
CA MET A 392 10.78 3.44 18.22
C MET A 392 11.55 3.31 19.53
N SER A 393 12.56 4.15 19.77
CA SER A 393 13.36 4.08 21.00
C SER A 393 12.65 4.70 22.20
N ALA A 394 11.91 5.79 21.98
CA ALA A 394 11.27 6.56 23.05
C ALA A 394 9.95 5.94 23.53
N SER A 395 9.24 5.20 22.68
CA SER A 395 7.92 4.66 23.04
C SER A 395 8.02 3.51 24.04
N THR A 396 7.39 3.69 25.20
CA THR A 396 7.18 2.65 26.22
C THR A 396 5.87 1.89 26.05
N ALA A 397 5.15 2.10 24.95
CA ALA A 397 3.90 1.41 24.68
C ALA A 397 4.13 -0.11 24.52
N THR A 398 3.12 -0.90 24.89
CA THR A 398 3.14 -2.36 24.76
C THR A 398 3.35 -2.80 23.32
N TRP A 399 2.82 -2.04 22.37
CA TRP A 399 2.96 -2.24 20.94
C TRP A 399 3.43 -0.98 20.24
N LYS A 400 4.33 -1.14 19.28
CA LYS A 400 4.70 -0.11 18.30
C LYS A 400 4.13 -0.54 16.95
N LEU A 401 3.08 0.12 16.52
CA LEU A 401 2.51 -0.09 15.20
C LEU A 401 3.20 0.86 14.22
N TRP A 402 3.54 0.36 13.04
CA TRP A 402 4.13 1.15 11.97
C TRP A 402 3.20 1.12 10.75
N GLY A 403 2.40 2.16 10.57
CA GLY A 403 1.61 2.32 9.35
C GLY A 403 2.48 2.92 8.26
N ASN A 404 2.60 2.22 7.14
CA ASN A 404 3.35 2.66 5.98
C ASN A 404 2.77 2.08 4.69
N GLU A 405 3.23 2.61 3.58
CA GLU A 405 2.71 2.38 2.24
C GLU A 405 3.12 0.99 1.74
N VAL A 406 4.43 0.70 1.74
CA VAL A 406 4.99 -0.45 1.02
C VAL A 406 5.47 -1.58 1.93
N SER A 407 5.34 -2.83 1.47
CA SER A 407 5.73 -4.04 2.23
C SER A 407 7.22 -4.09 2.56
N LEU A 408 7.54 -4.54 3.78
CA LEU A 408 8.89 -4.85 4.23
C LEU A 408 9.31 -6.29 3.95
N LEU A 409 8.36 -7.17 3.62
CA LEU A 409 8.63 -8.59 3.40
C LEU A 409 9.38 -8.83 2.09
N ARG A 410 10.49 -9.58 2.19
CA ARG A 410 11.24 -10.02 1.01
C ARG A 410 10.43 -10.97 0.13
N MET A 411 10.25 -10.60 -1.13
CA MET A 411 9.72 -11.41 -2.22
C MET A 411 10.86 -11.85 -3.13
N GLY A 412 11.69 -12.77 -2.63
CA GLY A 412 12.78 -13.37 -3.38
C GLY A 412 12.31 -14.48 -4.31
N PHE A 413 13.06 -14.67 -5.40
CA PHE A 413 12.82 -15.72 -6.38
C PHE A 413 14.15 -16.25 -6.93
N ASP A 414 14.38 -17.56 -6.85
CA ASP A 414 15.53 -18.22 -7.50
C ASP A 414 15.08 -18.84 -8.82
N GLY A 415 15.25 -18.09 -9.91
CA GLY A 415 14.84 -18.49 -11.24
C GLY A 415 15.61 -19.71 -11.74
N THR A 416 16.91 -19.84 -11.42
CA THR A 416 17.67 -21.06 -11.76
C THR A 416 17.04 -22.29 -11.11
N ARG A 417 16.65 -22.19 -9.84
CA ARG A 417 16.02 -23.31 -9.13
C ARG A 417 14.59 -23.58 -9.58
N ALA A 418 13.81 -22.55 -9.89
CA ALA A 418 12.47 -22.70 -10.44
C ALA A 418 12.50 -23.43 -11.79
N VAL A 419 13.42 -23.03 -12.68
CA VAL A 419 13.62 -23.64 -13.99
C VAL A 419 14.10 -25.09 -13.85
N ALA A 420 15.05 -25.36 -12.95
CA ALA A 420 15.50 -26.73 -12.68
C ALA A 420 14.34 -27.64 -12.26
N ALA A 421 13.42 -27.16 -11.42
CA ALA A 421 12.26 -27.92 -10.98
C ALA A 421 11.27 -28.20 -12.13
N LEU A 422 11.02 -27.21 -13.00
CA LEU A 422 10.16 -27.39 -14.18
C LEU A 422 10.78 -28.37 -15.18
N LEU A 423 12.08 -28.25 -15.44
CA LEU A 423 12.80 -29.19 -16.31
C LEU A 423 12.83 -30.60 -15.74
N ALA A 424 12.99 -30.76 -14.42
CA ALA A 424 12.91 -32.06 -13.77
C ALA A 424 11.52 -32.69 -13.91
N GLN A 425 10.45 -31.92 -13.75
CA GLN A 425 9.07 -32.39 -13.98
C GLN A 425 8.87 -32.85 -15.43
N GLY A 426 9.31 -32.03 -16.40
CA GLY A 426 9.26 -32.39 -17.82
C GLY A 426 10.08 -33.65 -18.13
N LEU A 427 11.28 -33.76 -17.58
CA LEU A 427 12.17 -34.92 -17.75
C LEU A 427 11.53 -36.20 -17.19
N VAL A 428 11.00 -36.16 -15.96
CA VAL A 428 10.34 -37.32 -15.34
C VAL A 428 9.13 -37.75 -16.17
N ALA A 429 8.30 -36.81 -16.63
CA ALA A 429 7.15 -37.11 -17.49
C ALA A 429 7.57 -37.65 -18.87
N GLY A 430 8.63 -37.10 -19.46
CA GLY A 430 9.19 -37.55 -20.73
C GLY A 430 9.77 -38.96 -20.64
N VAL A 431 10.50 -39.27 -19.57
CA VAL A 431 11.03 -40.61 -19.31
C VAL A 431 9.91 -41.63 -19.07
N GLN A 432 8.89 -41.26 -18.30
CA GLN A 432 7.73 -42.14 -18.08
C GLN A 432 7.00 -42.44 -19.39
N SER A 433 6.77 -41.44 -20.23
CA SER A 433 6.02 -41.61 -21.49
C SER A 433 6.86 -42.28 -22.60
N GLY A 434 8.15 -41.95 -22.69
CA GLY A 434 9.03 -42.45 -23.74
C GLY A 434 9.70 -43.78 -23.44
N LEU A 435 10.01 -44.07 -22.16
CA LEU A 435 10.77 -45.26 -21.74
C LEU A 435 9.98 -46.16 -20.77
N GLY A 436 8.82 -45.71 -20.27
CA GLY A 436 8.02 -46.47 -19.29
C GLY A 436 8.65 -46.55 -17.90
N ILE A 437 9.62 -45.68 -17.59
CA ILE A 437 10.37 -45.68 -16.34
C ILE A 437 9.83 -44.57 -15.43
N ASP A 438 9.40 -44.92 -14.22
CA ASP A 438 8.94 -43.94 -13.23
C ASP A 438 10.13 -43.39 -12.44
N LEU A 439 10.41 -42.10 -12.64
CA LEU A 439 11.45 -41.34 -11.95
C LEU A 439 10.91 -40.41 -10.87
N THR A 440 9.65 -40.57 -10.44
CA THR A 440 9.02 -39.70 -9.44
C THR A 440 9.83 -39.65 -8.13
N ALA A 441 10.39 -40.79 -7.70
CA ALA A 441 11.22 -40.86 -6.50
C ALA A 441 12.56 -40.09 -6.63
N GLN A 442 13.02 -39.83 -7.86
CA GLN A 442 14.27 -39.13 -8.16
C GLN A 442 14.07 -37.64 -8.42
N MET A 443 12.83 -37.12 -8.35
CA MET A 443 12.49 -35.73 -8.67
C MET A 443 13.39 -34.71 -7.95
N ALA A 444 13.62 -34.89 -6.65
CA ALA A 444 14.45 -33.98 -5.86
C ALA A 444 15.93 -34.02 -6.28
N THR A 445 16.46 -35.21 -6.52
CA THR A 445 17.85 -35.41 -6.98
C THR A 445 18.05 -34.83 -8.37
N LEU A 446 17.13 -35.07 -9.30
CA LEU A 446 17.17 -34.52 -10.67
C LEU A 446 17.05 -33.00 -10.66
N THR A 447 16.17 -32.44 -9.84
CA THR A 447 16.07 -30.99 -9.64
C THR A 447 17.39 -30.41 -9.14
N GLY A 448 18.03 -31.06 -8.17
CA GLY A 448 19.34 -30.63 -7.64
C GLY A 448 20.44 -30.69 -8.71
N ALA A 449 20.47 -31.75 -9.50
CA ALA A 449 21.44 -31.92 -10.59
C ALA A 449 21.26 -30.87 -11.70
N LEU A 450 20.02 -30.68 -12.17
CA LEU A 450 19.68 -29.65 -13.15
C LEU A 450 19.99 -28.24 -12.63
N TYR A 451 19.78 -27.98 -11.34
CA TYR A 451 20.17 -26.70 -10.75
C TYR A 451 21.67 -26.44 -10.87
N GLN A 452 22.51 -27.43 -10.56
CA GLN A 452 23.97 -27.30 -10.71
C GLN A 452 24.37 -27.09 -12.16
N ASP A 453 23.76 -27.83 -13.09
CA ASP A 453 24.04 -27.68 -14.52
C ASP A 453 23.62 -26.30 -15.06
N LEU A 454 22.43 -25.80 -14.68
CA LEU A 454 21.94 -24.48 -15.06
C LEU A 454 22.74 -23.34 -14.39
N ALA A 455 23.22 -23.56 -13.17
CA ALA A 455 24.10 -22.60 -12.49
C ALA A 455 25.44 -22.45 -13.23
N ALA A 456 25.99 -23.55 -13.74
CA ALA A 456 27.25 -23.60 -14.50
C ALA A 456 27.09 -23.32 -16.01
N ALA A 457 25.86 -23.18 -16.51
CA ALA A 457 25.57 -22.96 -17.92
C ALA A 457 26.25 -21.70 -18.47
N ASN A 458 26.62 -21.73 -19.75
CA ASN A 458 27.02 -20.50 -20.45
C ASN A 458 25.79 -19.65 -20.74
N LYS A 459 25.69 -18.49 -20.09
CA LYS A 459 24.57 -17.54 -20.15
C LYS A 459 24.88 -16.29 -20.99
N SER A 460 25.98 -16.28 -21.75
CA SER A 460 26.40 -15.10 -22.52
C SER A 460 25.50 -14.80 -23.73
N GLY A 461 24.77 -15.80 -24.22
CA GLY A 461 23.79 -15.67 -25.31
C GLY A 461 22.36 -15.51 -24.81
N ALA A 462 21.42 -15.29 -25.73
CA ALA A 462 19.99 -15.17 -25.41
C ALA A 462 19.40 -16.45 -24.82
N GLN A 463 19.92 -17.60 -25.23
CA GLN A 463 19.58 -18.93 -24.69
C GLN A 463 20.82 -19.51 -23.99
N PRO A 464 20.64 -20.20 -22.85
CA PRO A 464 21.75 -20.80 -22.14
C PRO A 464 22.24 -22.06 -22.86
N VAL A 465 23.54 -22.32 -22.80
CA VAL A 465 24.13 -23.59 -23.25
C VAL A 465 24.51 -24.42 -22.03
N VAL A 466 23.94 -25.62 -21.91
CA VAL A 466 24.03 -26.49 -20.75
C VAL A 466 24.72 -27.80 -21.14
N THR A 467 25.66 -28.27 -20.33
CA THR A 467 26.41 -29.52 -20.58
C THR A 467 25.80 -30.74 -19.88
N TYR A 468 24.84 -30.52 -18.98
CA TYR A 468 24.10 -31.55 -18.24
C TYR A 468 24.95 -32.58 -17.48
N THR A 469 26.16 -32.21 -17.08
CA THR A 469 27.12 -33.14 -16.46
C THR A 469 26.56 -33.79 -15.19
N ASN A 470 25.90 -33.00 -14.34
CA ASN A 470 25.31 -33.50 -13.09
C ASN A 470 24.04 -34.31 -13.37
N THR A 471 23.22 -33.88 -14.33
CA THR A 471 21.96 -34.55 -14.69
C THR A 471 22.24 -35.94 -15.28
N ILE A 472 23.23 -36.05 -16.17
CA ILE A 472 23.68 -37.34 -16.73
C ILE A 472 24.17 -38.26 -15.61
N ALA A 473 24.97 -37.74 -14.66
CA ALA A 473 25.44 -38.52 -13.52
C ALA A 473 24.29 -38.99 -12.61
N ALA A 474 23.30 -38.12 -12.34
CA ALA A 474 22.14 -38.45 -11.52
C ALA A 474 21.27 -39.52 -12.18
N LEU A 475 21.04 -39.44 -13.50
CA LEU A 475 20.34 -40.47 -14.27
C LEU A 475 21.11 -41.79 -14.30
N GLY A 476 22.43 -41.74 -14.49
CA GLY A 476 23.30 -42.92 -14.47
C GLY A 476 23.32 -43.65 -13.12
N ALA A 477 23.06 -42.93 -12.03
CA ALA A 477 22.99 -43.49 -10.68
C ALA A 477 21.62 -44.12 -10.34
N VAL A 478 20.62 -44.04 -11.21
CA VAL A 478 19.30 -44.66 -10.98
C VAL A 478 19.45 -46.18 -10.95
N PRO A 479 19.10 -46.86 -9.84
CA PRO A 479 19.17 -48.31 -9.76
C PRO A 479 18.37 -48.97 -10.89
N THR A 480 18.90 -50.05 -11.46
CA THR A 480 18.28 -50.84 -12.55
C THR A 480 18.22 -50.15 -13.91
N TYR A 481 18.05 -48.83 -13.97
CA TYR A 481 17.74 -48.10 -15.21
C TYR A 481 18.86 -47.17 -15.71
N GLY A 482 19.90 -46.91 -14.91
CA GLY A 482 20.90 -45.89 -15.22
C GLY A 482 21.60 -46.05 -16.57
N GLY A 483 21.88 -47.28 -17.00
CA GLY A 483 22.45 -47.55 -18.33
C GLY A 483 21.51 -47.19 -19.48
N ALA A 484 20.22 -47.50 -19.36
CA ALA A 484 19.21 -47.17 -20.36
C ALA A 484 18.98 -45.66 -20.44
N LEU A 485 18.92 -44.98 -19.29
CA LEU A 485 18.74 -43.53 -19.20
C LEU A 485 19.94 -42.78 -19.78
N ALA A 486 21.18 -43.23 -19.47
CA ALA A 486 22.39 -42.64 -20.03
C ALA A 486 22.46 -42.80 -21.56
N ALA A 487 22.05 -43.95 -22.09
CA ALA A 487 22.00 -44.20 -23.54
C ALA A 487 20.93 -43.36 -24.25
N ALA A 488 19.76 -43.18 -23.63
CA ALA A 488 18.68 -42.37 -24.19
C ALA A 488 18.95 -40.86 -24.13
N PHE A 489 19.82 -40.40 -23.21
CA PHE A 489 20.03 -38.98 -22.95
C PHE A 489 20.38 -38.14 -24.19
N PRO A 490 21.47 -38.42 -24.94
CA PRO A 490 21.89 -37.54 -26.04
C PRO A 490 20.89 -37.49 -27.20
N GLY A 491 20.15 -38.57 -27.45
CA GLY A 491 19.26 -38.70 -28.61
C GLY A 491 17.80 -38.35 -28.35
N GLN A 492 17.32 -38.51 -27.11
CA GLN A 492 15.90 -38.35 -26.75
C GLN A 492 15.71 -37.28 -25.66
N LEU A 493 16.45 -37.35 -24.55
CA LEU A 493 16.15 -36.51 -23.37
C LEU A 493 16.76 -35.10 -23.47
N GLN A 494 17.98 -34.99 -24.00
CA GLN A 494 18.67 -33.71 -24.13
C GLN A 494 17.94 -32.75 -25.09
N PRO A 495 17.50 -33.15 -26.29
CA PRO A 495 16.74 -32.27 -27.17
C PRO A 495 15.47 -31.69 -26.52
N ASP A 496 14.76 -32.50 -25.73
CA ASP A 496 13.55 -32.07 -25.02
C ASP A 496 13.87 -31.07 -23.89
N LEU A 497 14.97 -31.28 -23.17
CA LEU A 497 15.48 -30.34 -22.17
C LEU A 497 15.88 -29.02 -22.82
N ASP A 498 16.66 -29.07 -23.91
CA ASP A 498 17.14 -27.89 -24.63
C ASP A 498 15.99 -27.07 -25.23
N ALA A 499 14.96 -27.73 -25.78
CA ALA A 499 13.74 -27.08 -26.27
C ALA A 499 12.91 -26.41 -25.16
N SER A 500 13.11 -26.83 -23.91
CA SER A 500 12.41 -26.34 -22.73
C SER A 500 13.16 -25.24 -21.98
N LEU A 501 14.42 -24.95 -22.34
CA LEU A 501 15.21 -23.90 -21.70
C LEU A 501 14.56 -22.51 -21.88
N PRO A 502 14.49 -21.70 -20.81
CA PRO A 502 14.09 -20.31 -20.91
C PRO A 502 15.25 -19.43 -21.39
N PRO A 503 14.98 -18.16 -21.76
CA PRO A 503 16.03 -17.19 -21.99
C PRO A 503 17.04 -17.11 -20.82
N SER A 504 18.31 -16.87 -21.13
CA SER A 504 19.40 -16.80 -20.13
C SER A 504 19.11 -15.84 -18.98
N LEU A 505 18.34 -14.79 -19.23
CA LEU A 505 17.95 -13.77 -18.25
C LEU A 505 17.14 -14.32 -17.08
N PHE A 506 16.55 -15.52 -17.18
CA PHE A 506 15.82 -16.17 -16.08
C PHE A 506 16.72 -16.97 -15.14
N LEU A 507 17.98 -17.22 -15.53
CA LEU A 507 18.90 -18.05 -14.76
C LEU A 507 19.70 -17.23 -13.74
N GLY A 508 19.01 -16.78 -12.70
CA GLY A 508 19.60 -16.08 -11.55
C GLY A 508 18.66 -16.00 -10.36
N LYS A 509 18.98 -15.09 -9.44
CA LYS A 509 18.11 -14.72 -8.31
C LYS A 509 17.54 -13.33 -8.55
N PHE A 510 16.29 -13.14 -8.15
CA PHE A 510 15.52 -11.93 -8.40
C PHE A 510 14.78 -11.48 -7.13
N VAL A 511 14.51 -10.19 -7.03
CA VAL A 511 13.40 -9.66 -6.23
C VAL A 511 12.22 -9.38 -7.16
N ILE A 512 11.02 -9.69 -6.69
CA ILE A 512 9.82 -9.58 -7.52
C ILE A 512 9.35 -8.12 -7.67
N ASN A 513 9.44 -7.32 -6.61
CA ASN A 513 9.07 -5.91 -6.62
C ASN A 513 10.09 -5.10 -5.78
N ALA A 514 10.84 -4.24 -6.45
CA ALA A 514 11.86 -3.34 -5.93
C ALA A 514 11.37 -1.88 -5.84
N ASP A 515 10.09 -1.60 -6.14
CA ASP A 515 9.46 -0.36 -5.67
C ASP A 515 9.27 -0.38 -4.14
N GLN A 516 9.09 -1.57 -3.58
CA GLN A 516 8.98 -1.83 -2.14
C GLN A 516 10.32 -1.70 -1.40
N TRP A 517 10.31 -1.93 -0.09
CA TRP A 517 11.52 -2.02 0.74
C TRP A 517 12.55 -3.08 0.26
N ASP A 518 12.14 -3.99 -0.63
CA ASP A 518 13.06 -4.91 -1.30
C ASP A 518 14.04 -4.24 -2.27
N GLY A 519 13.67 -3.09 -2.83
CA GLY A 519 14.58 -2.24 -3.58
C GLY A 519 15.58 -1.53 -2.68
N TYR A 520 15.16 -1.10 -1.50
CA TYR A 520 15.93 -0.22 -0.61
C TYR A 520 16.52 -0.99 0.59
N ASN A 521 17.26 -2.05 0.25
CA ASN A 521 17.69 -3.06 1.19
C ASN A 521 18.66 -2.52 2.25
N ALA A 522 19.54 -1.60 1.89
CA ALA A 522 20.50 -0.98 2.80
C ALA A 522 19.80 -0.18 3.91
N GLU A 523 18.77 0.60 3.57
CA GLU A 523 18.00 1.34 4.58
C GLU A 523 17.14 0.38 5.43
N ARG A 524 16.51 -0.63 4.83
CA ARG A 524 15.79 -1.66 5.61
C ARG A 524 16.69 -2.30 6.66
N LYS A 525 17.89 -2.72 6.28
CA LYS A 525 18.89 -3.30 7.21
C LYS A 525 19.26 -2.34 8.32
N ASP A 526 19.43 -1.06 8.02
CA ASP A 526 19.73 -0.03 9.03
C ASP A 526 18.58 0.14 10.06
N LEU A 527 17.33 0.14 9.61
CA LEU A 527 16.17 0.17 10.50
C LEU A 527 16.06 -1.09 11.37
N MET A 528 16.24 -2.27 10.77
CA MET A 528 16.17 -3.54 11.51
C MET A 528 17.33 -3.70 12.48
N ALA A 529 18.54 -3.25 12.10
CA ALA A 529 19.69 -3.21 12.99
C ALA A 529 19.45 -2.28 14.18
N HIS A 530 18.77 -1.14 13.99
CA HIS A 530 18.36 -0.26 15.08
C HIS A 530 17.42 -0.96 16.06
N LEU A 531 16.37 -1.63 15.58
CA LEU A 531 15.46 -2.39 16.45
C LEU A 531 16.19 -3.48 17.23
N LYS A 532 17.02 -4.28 16.54
CA LYS A 532 17.78 -5.37 17.15
C LYS A 532 18.78 -4.87 18.21
N LYS A 533 19.56 -3.83 17.89
CA LYS A 533 20.56 -3.23 18.79
C LYS A 533 19.93 -2.69 20.07
N ASN A 534 18.72 -2.15 19.99
CA ASN A 534 18.02 -1.55 21.12
C ASN A 534 17.01 -2.51 21.77
N ALA A 535 17.01 -3.80 21.41
CA ALA A 535 16.09 -4.81 21.93
C ALA A 535 14.59 -4.44 21.79
N ILE A 536 14.23 -3.79 20.69
CA ILE A 536 12.85 -3.37 20.40
C ILE A 536 12.15 -4.48 19.62
N GLY A 537 11.53 -5.43 20.33
CA GLY A 537 10.88 -6.62 19.75
C GLY A 537 9.35 -6.53 19.59
N ASN A 538 8.74 -5.37 19.85
CA ASN A 538 7.28 -5.19 19.89
C ASN A 538 6.73 -4.35 18.72
N VAL A 539 7.35 -4.48 17.54
CA VAL A 539 7.00 -3.72 16.34
C VAL A 539 6.17 -4.59 15.38
N VAL A 540 5.06 -4.03 14.89
CA VAL A 540 4.22 -4.62 13.83
C VAL A 540 3.93 -3.57 12.78
N ALA A 541 4.34 -3.81 11.54
CA ALA A 541 3.99 -2.97 10.40
C ALA A 541 2.58 -3.32 9.87
N LEU A 542 1.91 -2.30 9.38
CA LEU A 542 0.65 -2.35 8.63
C LEU A 542 0.96 -1.74 7.27
N THR A 543 0.84 -2.54 6.20
CA THR A 543 1.29 -2.17 4.85
C THR A 543 0.23 -2.44 3.80
N GLY A 544 0.35 -1.74 2.66
CA GLY A 544 -0.61 -1.76 1.55
C GLY A 544 0.10 -1.97 0.20
N ASP A 545 -0.27 -1.15 -0.79
CA ASP A 545 0.29 -1.06 -2.16
C ASP A 545 0.16 -2.34 -3.03
N LEU A 546 0.66 -3.49 -2.58
CA LEU A 546 0.84 -4.69 -3.41
C LEU A 546 -0.44 -5.31 -3.98
N HIS A 547 -1.62 -4.89 -3.51
CA HIS A 547 -2.90 -5.53 -3.81
C HIS A 547 -2.86 -7.06 -3.57
N SER A 548 -2.27 -7.44 -2.43
CA SER A 548 -2.11 -8.82 -1.97
C SER A 548 -2.20 -8.89 -0.46
N ILE A 549 -2.54 -10.07 0.08
CA ILE A 549 -2.55 -10.31 1.52
C ILE A 549 -1.35 -11.16 1.89
N PHE A 550 -0.38 -10.57 2.59
CA PHE A 550 0.78 -11.28 3.15
C PHE A 550 0.86 -11.09 4.65
N ALA A 551 1.43 -12.08 5.33
CA ALA A 551 1.86 -11.93 6.72
C ALA A 551 3.16 -12.67 6.95
N GLY A 552 4.09 -12.03 7.64
CA GLY A 552 5.41 -12.60 7.81
C GLY A 552 6.29 -11.86 8.80
N ASN A 553 7.52 -12.35 8.86
CA ASN A 553 8.59 -11.77 9.66
C ASN A 553 9.46 -10.87 8.79
N VAL A 554 9.73 -9.66 9.29
CA VAL A 554 10.82 -8.84 8.76
C VAL A 554 12.11 -9.27 9.42
N CYS A 555 13.08 -9.72 8.62
CA CYS A 555 14.37 -10.18 9.11
C CYS A 555 15.38 -9.03 9.18
N ASP A 556 16.39 -9.18 10.04
CA ASP A 556 17.52 -8.26 10.13
C ASP A 556 18.28 -8.10 8.81
N ASP A 557 18.58 -9.23 8.18
CA ASP A 557 19.18 -9.32 6.86
C ASP A 557 18.69 -10.58 6.15
N TYR A 558 17.86 -10.41 5.12
CA TYR A 558 17.36 -11.51 4.28
C TYR A 558 18.45 -12.22 3.46
N ASP A 559 19.59 -11.56 3.23
CA ASP A 559 20.71 -12.09 2.46
C ASP A 559 21.72 -12.83 3.34
N ALA A 560 21.57 -12.78 4.66
CA ALA A 560 22.40 -13.53 5.60
C ALA A 560 22.19 -15.05 5.45
N ALA A 561 23.19 -15.84 5.83
CA ALA A 561 23.08 -17.30 5.84
C ALA A 561 21.99 -17.82 6.79
N SER A 562 21.63 -17.02 7.80
CA SER A 562 20.55 -17.32 8.75
C SER A 562 19.83 -16.02 9.12
N PRO A 563 18.87 -15.57 8.30
CA PRO A 563 18.09 -14.36 8.58
C PRO A 563 17.34 -14.50 9.90
N THR A 564 17.39 -13.47 10.75
CA THR A 564 16.75 -13.48 12.07
C THR A 564 15.53 -12.57 12.07
N PRO A 565 14.33 -13.06 12.42
CA PRO A 565 13.14 -12.23 12.61
C PRO A 565 13.35 -11.09 13.63
N VAL A 566 12.97 -9.87 13.26
CA VAL A 566 13.08 -8.66 14.10
C VAL A 566 11.72 -8.05 14.41
N MET A 567 10.81 -8.04 13.43
CA MET A 567 9.45 -7.52 13.58
C MET A 567 8.48 -8.28 12.68
N VAL A 568 7.20 -7.91 12.72
CA VAL A 568 6.13 -8.47 11.88
C VAL A 568 5.69 -7.45 10.86
N ASP A 569 5.32 -7.91 9.68
CA ASP A 569 4.62 -7.11 8.68
C ASP A 569 3.31 -7.80 8.27
N LEU A 570 2.24 -7.00 8.24
CA LEU A 570 0.87 -7.39 7.90
C LEU A 570 0.43 -6.56 6.68
N VAL A 571 0.45 -7.20 5.52
CA VAL A 571 0.14 -6.58 4.24
C VAL A 571 -1.32 -6.85 3.91
N THR A 572 -2.13 -5.81 3.71
CA THR A 572 -3.52 -5.97 3.24
C THR A 572 -3.64 -5.77 1.74
N ALA A 573 -4.59 -6.48 1.13
CA ALA A 573 -5.00 -6.17 -0.23
C ALA A 573 -5.70 -4.81 -0.33
N GLY A 574 -5.78 -4.29 -1.55
CA GLY A 574 -6.59 -3.12 -1.88
C GLY A 574 -8.08 -3.40 -1.72
N ILE A 575 -8.87 -2.37 -1.38
CA ILE A 575 -10.33 -2.47 -1.31
C ILE A 575 -10.91 -2.96 -2.63
N SER A 576 -10.36 -2.49 -3.75
CA SER A 576 -10.91 -2.81 -5.07
C SER A 576 -9.88 -2.95 -6.19
N SER A 577 -8.67 -2.41 -6.04
CA SER A 577 -7.63 -2.42 -7.07
C SER A 577 -7.22 -3.84 -7.53
N ASN A 578 -6.69 -3.94 -8.76
CA ASN A 578 -6.35 -5.23 -9.36
C ASN A 578 -5.23 -5.95 -8.60
N SER A 579 -5.37 -7.26 -8.40
CA SER A 579 -4.44 -8.04 -7.60
C SER A 579 -3.05 -8.18 -8.22
N LEU A 580 -2.02 -8.40 -7.40
CA LEU A 580 -0.66 -8.72 -7.86
C LEU A 580 -0.64 -9.90 -8.83
N PHE A 581 -1.48 -10.91 -8.56
CA PHE A 581 -1.65 -12.06 -9.44
C PHE A 581 -2.10 -11.64 -10.84
N SER A 582 -3.08 -10.75 -10.94
CA SER A 582 -3.58 -10.28 -12.24
C SER A 582 -2.50 -9.57 -13.07
N TYR A 583 -1.64 -8.78 -12.41
CA TYR A 583 -0.48 -8.13 -13.05
C TYR A 583 0.49 -9.18 -13.62
N PHE A 584 0.99 -10.10 -12.79
CA PHE A 584 1.95 -11.10 -13.25
C PHE A 584 1.35 -12.09 -14.25
N LYS A 585 0.05 -12.39 -14.16
CA LYS A 585 -0.65 -13.15 -15.18
C LYS A 585 -0.63 -12.42 -16.53
N SER A 586 -0.94 -11.12 -16.54
CA SER A 586 -0.85 -10.28 -17.75
C SER A 586 0.56 -10.29 -18.34
N VAL A 587 1.59 -10.18 -17.50
CA VAL A 587 3.00 -10.22 -17.94
C VAL A 587 3.33 -11.54 -18.64
N VAL A 588 3.01 -12.69 -18.05
CA VAL A 588 3.31 -14.00 -18.68
C VAL A 588 2.43 -14.32 -19.89
N ASP A 589 1.28 -13.65 -20.04
CA ASP A 589 0.39 -13.80 -21.18
C ASP A 589 0.76 -12.91 -22.36
N SER A 590 1.27 -11.70 -22.11
CA SER A 590 1.57 -10.70 -23.14
C SER A 590 3.04 -10.62 -23.53
N SER A 591 3.97 -11.00 -22.63
CA SER A 591 5.41 -10.93 -22.89
C SER A 591 5.98 -12.28 -23.32
N GLN A 592 6.47 -12.35 -24.56
CA GLN A 592 7.13 -13.54 -25.09
C GLN A 592 8.34 -13.96 -24.25
N ALA A 593 9.07 -13.00 -23.67
CA ALA A 593 10.19 -13.30 -22.78
C ALA A 593 9.74 -14.07 -21.54
N PHE A 594 8.57 -13.75 -20.97
CA PHE A 594 8.06 -14.34 -19.72
C PHE A 594 7.08 -15.50 -19.93
N ALA A 595 6.70 -15.83 -21.16
CA ALA A 595 5.74 -16.89 -21.46
C ALA A 595 6.13 -18.26 -20.84
N LYS A 596 7.43 -18.57 -20.76
CA LYS A 596 7.94 -19.81 -20.14
C LYS A 596 7.83 -19.83 -18.61
N ALA A 597 7.65 -18.68 -17.96
CA ALA A 597 7.41 -18.58 -16.52
C ALA A 597 5.94 -18.82 -16.14
N LYS A 598 5.03 -18.94 -17.11
CA LYS A 598 3.59 -19.16 -16.88
C LYS A 598 3.29 -20.23 -15.82
N PRO A 599 3.90 -21.43 -15.82
CA PRO A 599 3.61 -22.46 -14.80
C PRO A 599 3.94 -22.07 -13.36
N LEU A 600 4.77 -21.04 -13.16
CA LEU A 600 5.10 -20.48 -11.84
C LEU A 600 4.07 -19.47 -11.35
N ILE A 601 3.27 -18.91 -12.27
CA ILE A 601 2.22 -17.95 -11.97
C ILE A 601 0.86 -18.65 -11.94
N TYR A 602 0.52 -19.39 -12.99
CA TYR A 602 -0.76 -20.09 -13.06
C TYR A 602 -0.72 -21.32 -13.98
N THR A 603 -1.67 -22.24 -13.77
CA THR A 603 -2.02 -23.30 -14.73
C THR A 603 -3.50 -23.24 -15.07
N THR A 604 -3.88 -23.79 -16.22
CA THR A 604 -5.30 -23.91 -16.62
C THR A 604 -5.75 -25.34 -16.42
N ASN A 605 -6.86 -25.52 -15.70
CA ASN A 605 -7.51 -26.81 -15.54
C ASN A 605 -8.24 -27.21 -16.83
N ASN A 606 -8.65 -28.48 -16.95
CA ASN A 606 -9.34 -28.99 -18.15
C ASN A 606 -10.68 -28.27 -18.44
N ASP A 607 -11.32 -27.71 -17.41
CA ASP A 607 -12.56 -26.93 -17.54
C ASP A 607 -12.31 -25.44 -17.88
N GLY A 608 -11.06 -25.04 -18.10
CA GLY A 608 -10.66 -23.67 -18.39
C GLY A 608 -10.44 -22.80 -17.15
N SER A 609 -10.74 -23.29 -15.94
CA SER A 609 -10.51 -22.53 -14.71
C SER A 609 -9.02 -22.34 -14.44
N ILE A 610 -8.68 -21.20 -13.83
CA ILE A 610 -7.30 -20.82 -13.52
C ILE A 610 -6.94 -21.30 -12.12
N ASN A 611 -5.83 -22.01 -12.01
CA ASN A 611 -5.21 -22.38 -10.74
C ASN A 611 -4.04 -21.42 -10.47
N ASN A 612 -4.16 -20.59 -9.43
CA ASN A 612 -3.12 -19.65 -9.02
C ASN A 612 -1.93 -20.42 -8.40
N LYS A 613 -0.83 -20.53 -9.15
CA LYS A 613 0.43 -21.15 -8.68
C LYS A 613 1.33 -20.13 -7.99
N PHE A 614 1.06 -18.84 -8.14
CA PHE A 614 1.93 -17.78 -7.65
C PHE A 614 2.05 -17.77 -6.12
N ASN A 615 0.95 -18.05 -5.40
CA ASN A 615 0.97 -18.24 -3.94
C ASN A 615 1.98 -19.32 -3.52
N THR A 616 1.93 -20.48 -4.19
CA THR A 616 2.86 -21.59 -3.90
C THR A 616 4.30 -21.27 -4.30
N THR A 617 4.49 -20.58 -5.42
CA THR A 617 5.81 -20.14 -5.88
C THR A 617 6.45 -19.22 -4.86
N LEU A 618 5.80 -18.13 -4.47
CA LEU A 618 6.32 -17.20 -3.47
C LEU A 618 6.58 -17.89 -2.13
N SER A 619 5.65 -18.71 -1.65
CA SER A 619 5.81 -19.45 -0.39
C SER A 619 7.01 -20.40 -0.42
N SER A 620 7.30 -21.03 -1.56
CA SER A 620 8.42 -21.97 -1.69
C SER A 620 9.80 -21.30 -1.58
N PHE A 621 9.93 -20.05 -2.03
CA PHE A 621 11.18 -19.28 -1.98
C PHE A 621 11.32 -18.42 -0.72
N ASN A 622 10.20 -18.09 -0.06
CA ASN A 622 10.16 -17.13 1.03
C ASN A 622 9.59 -17.70 2.34
N GLY A 623 9.29 -19.01 2.41
CA GLY A 623 8.63 -19.65 3.56
C GLY A 623 9.40 -19.56 4.89
N GLY A 624 10.68 -19.20 4.83
CA GLY A 624 11.48 -18.84 6.01
C GLY A 624 10.86 -17.68 6.80
N TRP A 625 10.25 -16.71 6.12
CA TRP A 625 9.72 -15.48 6.71
C TRP A 625 8.29 -15.12 6.30
N MET A 626 7.84 -15.39 5.07
CA MET A 626 6.44 -15.25 4.68
C MET A 626 5.64 -16.46 5.17
N LYS A 627 4.71 -16.28 6.10
CA LYS A 627 3.91 -17.36 6.71
C LYS A 627 2.50 -17.45 6.13
N PHE A 628 2.03 -16.39 5.50
CA PHE A 628 0.79 -16.38 4.73
C PHE A 628 0.99 -15.63 3.42
N VAL A 629 0.45 -16.18 2.32
CA VAL A 629 0.56 -15.61 0.98
C VAL A 629 -0.77 -15.79 0.23
N GLU A 630 -1.42 -14.68 -0.09
CA GLU A 630 -2.52 -14.62 -1.04
C GLU A 630 -2.30 -13.46 -2.02
N THR A 631 -1.90 -13.79 -3.25
CA THR A 631 -1.56 -12.83 -4.32
C THR A 631 -2.76 -12.39 -5.14
N ASP A 632 -3.90 -13.08 -5.00
CA ASP A 632 -5.11 -12.77 -5.76
C ASP A 632 -6.23 -12.34 -4.82
N ALA A 633 -6.15 -11.11 -4.30
CA ALA A 633 -7.14 -10.59 -3.37
C ALA A 633 -7.43 -9.11 -3.60
N GLN A 634 -8.71 -8.77 -3.41
CA GLN A 634 -9.15 -7.48 -2.89
C GLN A 634 -9.66 -7.71 -1.47
N GLY A 635 -9.58 -6.72 -0.59
CA GLY A 635 -9.86 -6.97 0.82
C GLY A 635 -9.59 -5.81 1.76
N TYR A 636 -9.66 -6.14 3.04
CA TYR A 636 -9.30 -5.28 4.16
C TYR A 636 -8.83 -6.15 5.34
N ALA A 637 -8.24 -5.51 6.35
CA ALA A 637 -7.80 -6.19 7.56
C ALA A 637 -8.43 -5.56 8.81
N VAL A 638 -8.79 -6.41 9.78
CA VAL A 638 -9.32 -6.00 11.09
C VAL A 638 -8.39 -6.49 12.18
N VAL A 639 -7.87 -5.56 12.98
CA VAL A 639 -6.93 -5.83 14.06
C VAL A 639 -7.62 -5.68 15.41
N THR A 640 -7.46 -6.69 16.26
CA THR A 640 -7.76 -6.61 17.70
C THR A 640 -6.45 -6.69 18.47
N LEU A 641 -6.15 -5.63 19.21
CA LEU A 641 -4.92 -5.47 19.96
C LEU A 641 -5.20 -5.48 21.46
N THR A 642 -4.44 -6.27 22.21
CA THR A 642 -4.52 -6.37 23.68
C THR A 642 -3.11 -6.32 24.27
N PRO A 643 -2.94 -6.14 25.60
CA PRO A 643 -1.62 -6.20 26.20
C PRO A 643 -0.85 -7.50 25.94
N ALA A 644 -1.55 -8.62 25.74
CA ALA A 644 -0.93 -9.93 25.58
C ALA A 644 -0.66 -10.32 24.12
N ARG A 645 -1.52 -9.88 23.19
CA ARG A 645 -1.45 -10.29 21.77
C ARG A 645 -2.11 -9.29 20.82
N LEU A 646 -1.67 -9.33 19.58
CA LEU A 646 -2.32 -8.78 18.40
C LEU A 646 -2.95 -9.93 17.60
N THR A 647 -4.20 -9.76 17.18
CA THR A 647 -4.86 -10.64 16.21
C THR A 647 -5.31 -9.82 15.00
N CYS A 648 -5.00 -10.29 13.79
CA CYS A 648 -5.37 -9.65 12.53
C CYS A 648 -6.17 -10.62 11.68
N GLU A 649 -7.43 -10.27 11.39
CA GLU A 649 -8.30 -10.99 10.47
C GLU A 649 -8.19 -10.36 9.08
N PHE A 650 -7.79 -11.14 8.09
CA PHE A 650 -7.74 -10.71 6.70
C PHE A 650 -9.02 -11.12 5.98
N HIS A 651 -9.77 -10.13 5.51
CA HIS A 651 -11.01 -10.29 4.78
C HIS A 651 -10.74 -10.20 3.28
N LYS A 652 -11.06 -11.26 2.54
CA LYS A 652 -11.02 -11.27 1.07
C LYS A 652 -12.40 -11.01 0.51
N MET A 653 -12.50 -10.07 -0.41
CA MET A 653 -13.72 -9.76 -1.14
C MET A 653 -14.07 -10.88 -2.10
N LYS A 654 -15.37 -11.18 -2.19
CA LYS A 654 -15.93 -12.03 -3.23
C LYS A 654 -15.91 -11.26 -4.56
N PRO A 655 -15.77 -11.94 -5.72
CA PRO A 655 -15.80 -11.28 -7.01
C PRO A 655 -17.18 -10.69 -7.32
N THR A 656 -17.24 -9.74 -8.26
CA THR A 656 -18.50 -9.25 -8.81
C THR A 656 -19.30 -10.38 -9.49
N VAL A 657 -20.61 -10.24 -9.51
CA VAL A 657 -21.52 -11.09 -10.30
C VAL A 657 -22.19 -10.20 -11.34
N ALA A 658 -21.83 -10.38 -12.62
CA ALA A 658 -22.34 -9.59 -13.75
C ALA A 658 -22.18 -8.05 -13.57
N GLY A 659 -21.03 -7.60 -13.05
CA GLY A 659 -20.74 -6.17 -12.85
C GLY A 659 -21.42 -5.55 -11.63
N VAL A 660 -22.02 -6.35 -10.76
CA VAL A 660 -22.64 -5.91 -9.51
C VAL A 660 -21.91 -6.52 -8.32
N ALA A 661 -21.82 -5.75 -7.23
CA ALA A 661 -21.32 -6.25 -5.96
C ALA A 661 -22.14 -7.46 -5.47
N PRO A 662 -21.49 -8.49 -4.89
CA PRO A 662 -22.18 -9.63 -4.32
C PRO A 662 -23.04 -9.22 -3.10
N ALA A 663 -24.05 -10.02 -2.78
CA ALA A 663 -24.85 -9.82 -1.58
C ALA A 663 -23.99 -9.95 -0.31
N LEU A 664 -24.35 -9.20 0.74
CA LEU A 664 -23.67 -9.28 2.02
C LEU A 664 -23.87 -10.66 2.69
N PRO A 665 -22.85 -11.24 3.35
CA PRO A 665 -21.48 -10.73 3.42
C PRO A 665 -20.77 -10.84 2.06
N ALA A 666 -20.19 -9.73 1.62
CA ALA A 666 -19.40 -9.58 0.41
C ALA A 666 -17.93 -9.97 0.62
N SER A 667 -17.51 -10.24 1.86
CA SER A 667 -16.17 -10.77 2.17
C SER A 667 -16.22 -12.09 2.97
N SER A 668 -15.05 -12.71 3.13
CA SER A 668 -14.81 -13.80 4.08
C SER A 668 -13.42 -13.67 4.69
N VAL A 669 -13.28 -14.03 5.98
CA VAL A 669 -11.96 -14.15 6.62
C VAL A 669 -11.24 -15.36 6.02
N ILE A 670 -10.06 -15.12 5.44
CA ILE A 670 -9.21 -16.18 4.83
C ILE A 670 -7.98 -16.53 5.66
N ALA A 671 -7.64 -15.67 6.62
CA ALA A 671 -6.57 -15.90 7.56
C ALA A 671 -6.78 -15.06 8.82
N THR A 672 -6.45 -15.64 9.97
CA THR A 672 -6.30 -14.97 11.25
C THR A 672 -4.85 -15.11 11.70
N VAL A 673 -4.13 -13.99 11.75
CA VAL A 673 -2.74 -13.94 12.21
C VAL A 673 -2.71 -13.52 13.66
N THR A 674 -1.93 -14.22 14.49
CA THR A 674 -1.70 -13.86 15.89
C THR A 674 -0.22 -13.60 16.14
N VAL A 675 0.07 -12.50 16.84
CA VAL A 675 1.39 -12.09 17.31
C VAL A 675 1.32 -11.94 18.83
N ASN A 676 2.22 -12.60 19.56
CA ASN A 676 2.30 -12.44 21.01
C ASN A 676 3.16 -11.22 21.37
N ALA A 677 2.79 -10.50 22.42
CA ALA A 677 3.54 -9.32 22.85
C ALA A 677 5.01 -9.64 23.13
N GLY A 678 5.90 -8.77 22.67
CA GLY A 678 7.36 -8.90 22.86
C GLY A 678 8.03 -9.98 22.01
N SER A 679 7.32 -10.60 21.07
CA SER A 679 7.89 -11.57 20.13
C SER A 679 7.61 -11.16 18.70
N PRO A 680 8.60 -11.25 17.79
CA PRO A 680 8.34 -11.10 16.36
C PRO A 680 7.68 -12.35 15.76
N ALA A 681 7.52 -13.46 16.49
CA ALA A 681 6.94 -14.68 15.94
C ALA A 681 5.42 -14.55 15.67
N ILE A 682 4.97 -15.18 14.57
CA ILE A 682 3.56 -15.19 14.18
C ILE A 682 3.01 -16.60 14.02
N SER A 683 1.73 -16.76 14.29
CA SER A 683 0.95 -17.96 13.95
C SER A 683 -0.20 -17.59 13.03
N VAL A 684 -0.49 -18.42 12.04
CA VAL A 684 -1.54 -18.21 11.05
C VAL A 684 -2.56 -19.33 11.17
N GLN A 685 -3.84 -18.97 11.32
CA GLN A 685 -4.98 -19.88 11.20
C GLN A 685 -5.70 -19.55 9.88
N GLN A 686 -5.84 -20.53 8.99
CA GLN A 686 -6.55 -20.40 7.70
C GLN A 686 -7.94 -21.02 7.81
#